data_AF-A0A7G8ZMG9-F1
#
_entry.id   AF-A0A7G8ZMG9-F1
#
_cell.length_a   1.000
_cell.length_b   1.000
_cell.length_c   1.000
_cell.angle_alpha   90.00
_cell.angle_beta   90.00
_cell.angle_gamma   90.00
#
_symmetry.space_group_name_H-M   'P 1'
#
loop_
_entity.id
_entity.type
_entity.pdbx_description
1 polymer ?
#
loop_
_entity_poly.entity_id
_entity_poly.type
_entity_poly.pdbx_seq_one_letter_code
_entity_poly.pdbx_strand_id
1 'polypeptide(L)'
;MFRSFLTSTAFLLFGCSGALADDLIDFGSNTDIAFEAGPGSAGPVRREIRGLDPAVMSMTPGERVALNFGAGGNAVLDRIERNGTGTWIWAGHIEGEPLNRVLLTRTGEHVFGRVLAGDGIWLIIPELNGGHTLFRHADNARPGGFDGDSLVPTVDDMLRLRMPPGSGDAPVTEAAVAVGSLGTVDILVYYSESFRTTWGPAAGGRIQYLMALLDQALVNSDTGLRARLVGTESISTNDDRGNAATVVDMRSGAGLGEAGPNGQDYSAMLARRNALGADLVAIVRNMRLPNMANCGTAYVIGATSDTIGTGSDIVGVAAISDWIDDTDSDLSNGYTYCTDLTFAHEIGHNLGIDHDLANSDANRGVRDYALGYVNQCGYRTIMAYDSSLRSTTCLVDTAPGSNHELEMPYFSNPDVGRCGPTIGSSSTSQPCGTADADAARAMREEGRNVTEFRSEAGFLRSAVLPLTRAVPTGTTATAFATVINPAASGDTATGCGLRLPGASTNQFSYQTTDALNAPTGTINTPVDILSGGAQSFVFTVRTNNQFIDNSRTEIDSGNVESDLFIEAFCSNRRSAEYIEGVNSFSFRSETLPGPDVIAVAGTPTIPGTVLIPTTGNMVGFFVVAVTNVGTAGVVVARPSIGPDAEAGISSVEICQTDPGTGACTSARAGSATISLATNGTATFAIFVRGTGAAVSNLPATNRVFVRFTSTGTVLVSGGERGATSVSVRTN
;
A
#
# COMPACT_ATOMS: atom_id res chain seq x y z
N MET A 1 10.48 10.00 -66.83
CA MET A 1 9.03 10.12 -66.56
C MET A 1 8.81 9.89 -65.08
N PHE A 2 8.38 10.95 -64.40
CA PHE A 2 8.00 10.98 -62.99
C PHE A 2 6.77 10.12 -62.71
N ARG A 3 6.69 9.54 -61.51
CA ARG A 3 5.46 9.55 -60.70
C ARG A 3 5.78 9.36 -59.22
N SER A 4 5.47 10.41 -58.47
CA SER A 4 5.51 10.54 -57.02
C SER A 4 4.45 9.70 -56.33
N PHE A 5 4.73 9.26 -55.10
CA PHE A 5 3.74 9.18 -54.03
C PHE A 5 4.38 9.70 -52.74
N LEU A 6 3.71 10.69 -52.13
CA LEU A 6 4.05 11.31 -50.86
C LEU A 6 3.74 10.34 -49.71
N THR A 7 4.67 10.22 -48.77
CA THR A 7 4.38 9.88 -47.37
C THR A 7 4.85 11.05 -46.51
N SER A 8 3.89 11.80 -45.96
CA SER A 8 4.15 12.87 -44.99
C SER A 8 4.62 12.25 -43.67
N THR A 9 5.84 12.57 -43.28
CA THR A 9 6.35 12.38 -41.92
C THR A 9 5.78 13.49 -41.04
N ALA A 10 4.78 13.18 -40.21
CA ALA A 10 4.37 14.06 -39.12
C ALA A 10 5.33 13.82 -37.95
N PHE A 11 6.31 14.71 -37.80
CA PHE A 11 7.07 14.87 -36.56
C PHE A 11 6.10 15.40 -35.49
N LEU A 12 5.63 14.52 -34.61
CA LEU A 12 5.04 14.93 -33.33
C LEU A 12 6.18 15.41 -32.43
N LEU A 13 6.36 16.72 -32.38
CA LEU A 13 7.05 17.41 -31.30
C LEU A 13 6.29 17.09 -30.00
N PHE A 14 6.82 16.16 -29.20
CA PHE A 14 6.46 16.07 -27.78
C PHE A 14 6.90 17.37 -27.12
N GLY A 15 5.95 18.28 -26.87
CA GLY A 15 6.17 19.37 -25.93
C GLY A 15 6.37 18.77 -24.55
N CYS A 16 7.43 19.19 -23.85
CA CYS A 16 7.59 18.93 -22.42
C CYS A 16 6.31 19.37 -21.69
N SER A 17 5.56 18.42 -21.15
CA SER A 17 4.64 18.69 -20.06
C SER A 17 5.45 19.24 -18.89
N GLY A 18 5.09 20.44 -18.43
CA GLY A 18 5.63 20.98 -17.17
C GLY A 18 5.20 20.10 -15.99
N ALA A 19 6.01 20.07 -14.94
CA ALA A 19 5.71 19.35 -13.72
C ALA A 19 4.42 19.88 -13.07
N LEU A 20 3.57 18.98 -12.54
CA LEU A 20 2.44 19.36 -11.67
C LEU A 20 2.88 19.65 -10.23
N ALA A 21 4.04 19.12 -9.80
CA ALA A 21 4.67 19.37 -8.51
C ALA A 21 6.07 19.94 -8.71
N ASP A 22 6.36 21.11 -8.12
CA ASP A 22 7.71 21.70 -8.19
C ASP A 22 8.68 20.94 -7.28
N ASP A 23 8.23 20.61 -6.05
CA ASP A 23 9.02 19.96 -5.00
C ASP A 23 8.40 18.62 -4.58
N LEU A 24 9.22 17.64 -4.20
CA LEU A 24 8.73 16.33 -3.72
C LEU A 24 8.20 16.42 -2.28
N ILE A 25 8.87 17.18 -1.43
CA ILE A 25 8.59 17.30 0.01
C ILE A 25 7.98 18.66 0.34
N ASP A 26 6.86 18.68 1.06
CA ASP A 26 6.37 19.89 1.73
C ASP A 26 7.01 19.98 3.13
N PHE A 27 7.97 20.90 3.28
CA PHE A 27 8.59 21.20 4.57
C PHE A 27 7.72 22.09 5.48
N GLY A 28 6.62 22.66 4.97
CA GLY A 28 5.80 23.63 5.69
C GLY A 28 6.51 24.97 5.95
N SER A 29 5.89 25.81 6.78
CA SER A 29 6.38 27.16 7.11
C SER A 29 7.36 27.23 8.30
N ASN A 30 7.60 26.12 8.99
CA ASN A 30 8.57 26.04 10.10
C ASN A 30 9.92 25.57 9.55
N THR A 31 10.74 26.51 9.12
CA THR A 31 12.02 26.26 8.44
C THR A 31 13.18 25.87 9.34
N ASP A 32 12.98 25.73 10.66
CA ASP A 32 14.09 25.79 11.64
C ASP A 32 14.42 24.47 12.35
N ILE A 33 13.84 23.33 11.96
CA ILE A 33 14.32 22.04 12.47
C ILE A 33 15.51 21.61 11.63
N ALA A 34 16.71 21.89 12.16
CA ALA A 34 17.97 21.55 11.54
C ALA A 34 18.08 20.04 11.30
N PHE A 35 18.78 19.65 10.23
CA PHE A 35 19.29 18.29 10.12
C PHE A 35 20.13 18.00 11.37
N GLU A 36 19.71 17.03 12.20
CA GLU A 36 20.42 16.69 13.45
C GLU A 36 21.80 16.05 13.22
N ALA A 37 22.17 15.85 11.95
CA ALA A 37 23.50 15.48 11.52
C ALA A 37 24.08 16.58 10.62
N GLY A 38 25.05 17.32 11.15
CA GLY A 38 25.83 18.29 10.36
C GLY A 38 26.76 17.60 9.35
N PRO A 39 27.25 18.30 8.32
CA PRO A 39 28.25 17.75 7.41
C PRO A 39 29.47 17.21 8.20
N GLY A 40 29.69 15.90 8.19
CA GLY A 40 30.78 15.22 8.90
C GLY A 40 30.45 14.61 10.27
N SER A 41 29.18 14.59 10.72
CA SER A 41 28.78 13.84 11.91
C SER A 41 28.48 12.37 11.61
N ALA A 42 28.87 11.46 12.52
CA ALA A 42 28.62 10.03 12.40
C ALA A 42 27.19 9.60 12.81
N GLY A 43 26.29 10.53 13.14
CA GLY A 43 24.91 10.24 13.57
C GLY A 43 23.90 10.19 12.41
N PRO A 44 22.66 9.72 12.67
CA PRO A 44 21.62 9.61 11.66
C PRO A 44 21.14 11.00 11.23
N VAL A 45 20.80 11.14 9.96
CA VAL A 45 20.25 12.40 9.44
C VAL A 45 18.73 12.34 9.57
N ARG A 46 18.17 13.29 10.32
CA ARG A 46 16.72 13.40 10.56
C ARG A 46 16.23 14.79 10.25
N ARG A 47 15.07 14.88 9.63
CA ARG A 47 14.34 16.14 9.43
C ARG A 47 12.85 15.88 9.44
N GLU A 48 12.14 16.56 10.34
CA GLU A 48 10.68 16.57 10.32
C GLU A 48 10.17 17.29 9.08
N ILE A 49 9.13 16.75 8.47
CA ILE A 49 8.48 17.26 7.27
C ILE A 49 6.96 17.17 7.45
N ARG A 50 6.20 18.04 6.78
CA ARG A 50 4.73 17.90 6.79
C ARG A 50 4.33 16.61 6.06
N GLY A 51 4.94 16.37 4.90
CA GLY A 51 4.71 15.18 4.09
C GLY A 51 5.18 15.40 2.66
N LEU A 52 4.60 14.64 1.73
CA LEU A 52 4.78 14.89 0.29
C LEU A 52 4.02 16.15 -0.13
N ASP A 53 4.52 16.83 -1.15
CA ASP A 53 3.72 17.83 -1.83
C ASP A 53 2.40 17.19 -2.34
N PRO A 54 1.24 17.83 -2.10
CA PRO A 54 -0.06 17.26 -2.45
C PRO A 54 -0.20 16.88 -3.93
N ALA A 55 0.54 17.52 -4.84
CA ALA A 55 0.48 17.27 -6.27
C ALA A 55 1.25 16.00 -6.69
N VAL A 56 2.17 15.49 -5.87
CA VAL A 56 3.03 14.31 -6.19
C VAL A 56 2.18 13.09 -6.53
N MET A 57 1.14 12.82 -5.74
CA MET A 57 0.25 11.67 -5.94
C MET A 57 -0.80 11.90 -7.04
N SER A 58 -0.72 13.03 -7.75
CA SER A 58 -1.57 13.35 -8.91
C SER A 58 -0.77 13.48 -10.21
N MET A 59 0.54 13.22 -10.17
CA MET A 59 1.41 13.27 -11.33
C MET A 59 1.04 12.21 -12.37
N THR A 60 1.43 12.47 -13.62
CA THR A 60 1.31 11.50 -14.73
C THR A 60 2.66 10.90 -15.11
N PRO A 61 2.72 9.63 -15.56
CA PRO A 61 3.97 9.00 -15.98
C PRO A 61 4.77 9.85 -16.98
N GLY A 62 6.07 10.00 -16.71
CA GLY A 62 7.00 10.87 -17.45
C GLY A 62 7.14 12.28 -16.89
N GLU A 63 6.25 12.73 -16.01
CA GLU A 63 6.43 13.98 -15.27
C GLU A 63 7.61 13.89 -14.29
N ARG A 64 8.13 15.08 -13.97
CA ARG A 64 9.31 15.28 -13.14
C ARG A 64 8.90 16.00 -11.86
N VAL A 65 9.61 15.73 -10.78
CA VAL A 65 9.46 16.44 -9.50
C VAL A 65 10.84 16.65 -8.88
N ALA A 66 11.10 17.83 -8.31
CA ALA A 66 12.41 18.11 -7.72
C ALA A 66 12.59 17.34 -6.41
N LEU A 67 13.73 16.69 -6.24
CA LEU A 67 14.20 16.25 -4.95
C LEU A 67 14.76 17.46 -4.19
N ASN A 68 13.94 18.08 -3.35
CA ASN A 68 14.32 19.24 -2.55
C ASN A 68 15.03 18.85 -1.23
N PHE A 69 15.77 17.74 -1.23
CA PHE A 69 16.59 17.22 -0.13
C PHE A 69 17.77 16.38 -0.67
N GLY A 70 18.68 15.97 0.23
CA GLY A 70 19.84 15.14 -0.11
C GLY A 70 20.75 15.80 -1.15
N ALA A 71 21.28 15.00 -2.07
CA ALA A 71 22.08 15.48 -3.21
C ALA A 71 21.28 16.33 -4.22
N GLY A 72 19.96 16.44 -4.08
CA GLY A 72 19.08 17.11 -5.03
C GLY A 72 18.82 16.30 -6.30
N GLY A 73 18.35 16.96 -7.35
CA GLY A 73 18.03 16.36 -8.65
C GLY A 73 16.53 16.30 -8.92
N ASN A 74 16.14 15.52 -9.94
CA ASN A 74 14.73 15.31 -10.28
C ASN A 74 14.40 13.82 -10.20
N ALA A 75 13.25 13.48 -9.64
CA ALA A 75 12.65 12.16 -9.83
C ALA A 75 11.68 12.21 -11.02
N VAL A 76 11.68 11.15 -11.82
CA VAL A 76 10.77 10.94 -12.95
C VAL A 76 9.80 9.83 -12.58
N LEU A 77 8.50 10.09 -12.74
CA LEU A 77 7.46 9.10 -12.46
C LEU A 77 7.42 8.04 -13.57
N ASP A 78 7.57 6.75 -13.21
CA ASP A 78 7.39 5.63 -14.15
C ASP A 78 5.97 5.08 -14.10
N ARG A 79 5.44 4.89 -12.89
CA ARG A 79 4.15 4.26 -12.62
C ARG A 79 3.53 4.86 -11.37
N ILE A 80 2.26 5.24 -11.46
CA ILE A 80 1.43 5.54 -10.30
C ILE A 80 0.18 4.68 -10.35
N GLU A 81 -0.18 4.06 -9.24
CA GLU A 81 -1.38 3.23 -9.13
C GLU A 81 -1.97 3.28 -7.72
N ARG A 82 -3.24 2.92 -7.60
CA ARG A 82 -3.91 2.71 -6.30
C ARG A 82 -4.32 1.25 -6.19
N ASN A 83 -3.87 0.57 -5.14
CA ASN A 83 -4.13 -0.85 -4.97
C ASN A 83 -5.48 -1.13 -4.27
N GLY A 84 -5.84 -2.41 -4.15
CA GLY A 84 -7.10 -2.86 -3.57
C GLY A 84 -7.32 -2.53 -2.09
N THR A 85 -6.32 -2.01 -1.35
CA THR A 85 -6.53 -1.51 0.03
C THR A 85 -6.61 0.01 0.08
N GLY A 86 -6.49 0.70 -1.06
CA GLY A 86 -6.56 2.15 -1.14
C GLY A 86 -5.21 2.85 -1.00
N THR A 87 -4.12 2.09 -0.93
CA THR A 87 -2.77 2.64 -0.90
C THR A 87 -2.37 3.12 -2.29
N TRP A 88 -1.95 4.37 -2.38
CA TRP A 88 -1.27 4.90 -3.56
C TRP A 88 0.16 4.40 -3.59
N ILE A 89 0.64 4.01 -4.77
CA ILE A 89 2.01 3.59 -5.03
C ILE A 89 2.55 4.49 -6.14
N TRP A 90 3.59 5.25 -5.84
CA TRP A 90 4.34 6.08 -6.77
C TRP A 90 5.71 5.44 -6.96
N ALA A 91 5.99 4.96 -8.16
CA ALA A 91 7.24 4.31 -8.51
C ALA A 91 7.92 5.10 -9.62
N GLY A 92 9.16 5.53 -9.38
CA GLY A 92 9.94 6.31 -10.31
C GLY A 92 11.44 6.07 -10.15
N HIS A 93 12.21 6.91 -10.81
CA HIS A 93 13.67 6.89 -10.77
C HIS A 93 14.26 8.30 -10.78
N ILE A 94 15.53 8.45 -10.39
CA ILE A 94 16.24 9.72 -10.51
C ILE A 94 16.61 9.97 -11.98
N GLU A 95 16.35 11.18 -12.46
CA GLU A 95 16.66 11.60 -13.82
C GLU A 95 18.15 11.38 -14.13
N GLY A 96 18.45 10.65 -15.21
CA GLY A 96 19.82 10.30 -15.60
C GLY A 96 20.42 9.13 -14.81
N GLU A 97 19.75 8.68 -13.74
CA GLU A 97 20.15 7.59 -12.87
C GLU A 97 18.99 6.59 -12.70
N PRO A 98 18.61 5.83 -13.75
CA PRO A 98 17.42 4.97 -13.73
C PRO A 98 17.43 3.85 -12.67
N LEU A 99 18.60 3.62 -12.05
CA LEU A 99 18.86 2.66 -10.98
C LEU A 99 18.44 3.17 -9.60
N ASN A 100 18.48 4.50 -9.47
CA ASN A 100 18.19 5.21 -8.25
C ASN A 100 16.67 5.30 -8.15
N ARG A 101 16.09 4.21 -7.64
CA ARG A 101 14.64 4.05 -7.52
C ARG A 101 14.09 4.96 -6.43
N VAL A 102 12.94 5.52 -6.75
CA VAL A 102 12.09 6.26 -5.82
C VAL A 102 10.78 5.49 -5.73
N LEU A 103 10.49 4.94 -4.56
CA LEU A 103 9.22 4.27 -4.28
C LEU A 103 8.57 4.95 -3.09
N LEU A 104 7.36 5.46 -3.29
CA LEU A 104 6.55 6.10 -2.26
C LEU A 104 5.21 5.39 -2.18
N THR A 105 4.73 5.18 -0.97
CA THR A 105 3.37 4.70 -0.75
C THR A 105 2.63 5.66 0.16
N ARG A 106 1.35 5.94 -0.13
CA ARG A 106 0.48 6.73 0.74
C ARG A 106 -0.78 5.96 1.08
N THR A 107 -0.98 5.68 2.36
CA THR A 107 -2.18 5.04 2.92
C THR A 107 -2.83 5.99 3.91
N GLY A 108 -3.98 6.58 3.53
CA GLY A 108 -4.52 7.74 4.26
C GLY A 108 -3.52 8.89 4.24
N GLU A 109 -3.18 9.43 5.41
CA GLU A 109 -2.15 10.47 5.55
C GLU A 109 -0.74 9.90 5.73
N HIS A 110 -0.59 8.61 5.98
CA HIS A 110 0.72 7.98 6.22
C HIS A 110 1.46 7.74 4.90
N VAL A 111 2.63 8.35 4.79
CA VAL A 111 3.58 8.12 3.70
C VAL A 111 4.77 7.32 4.19
N PHE A 112 5.05 6.23 3.48
CA PHE A 112 6.34 5.56 3.54
C PHE A 112 7.06 5.73 2.21
N GLY A 113 8.38 5.84 2.23
CA GLY A 113 9.14 5.93 1.00
C GLY A 113 10.60 5.53 1.15
N ARG A 114 11.17 5.07 0.03
CA ARG A 114 12.61 4.87 -0.16
C ARG A 114 13.03 5.59 -1.42
N VAL A 115 14.01 6.47 -1.25
CA VAL A 115 14.61 7.26 -2.29
C VAL A 115 16.09 6.94 -2.28
N LEU A 116 16.53 6.12 -3.23
CA LEU A 116 17.96 5.96 -3.48
C LEU A 116 18.43 7.20 -4.24
N ALA A 117 19.22 8.05 -3.60
CA ALA A 117 19.80 9.26 -4.18
C ALA A 117 21.32 9.14 -4.25
N GLY A 118 21.99 10.11 -4.89
CA GLY A 118 23.44 10.11 -5.05
C GLY A 118 24.24 10.15 -3.73
N ASP A 119 23.62 10.57 -2.62
CA ASP A 119 24.19 10.62 -1.28
C ASP A 119 23.68 9.52 -0.33
N GLY A 120 22.97 8.52 -0.86
CA GLY A 120 22.53 7.33 -0.13
C GLY A 120 21.02 7.10 -0.14
N ILE A 121 20.57 6.18 0.71
CA ILE A 121 19.15 5.81 0.82
C ILE A 121 18.46 6.71 1.84
N TRP A 122 17.50 7.50 1.36
CA TRP A 122 16.61 8.29 2.18
C TRP A 122 15.29 7.56 2.36
N LEU A 123 14.83 7.48 3.61
CA LEU A 123 13.55 6.95 4.00
C LEU A 123 12.60 8.09 4.35
N ILE A 124 11.34 7.95 3.96
CA ILE A 124 10.24 8.77 4.46
C ILE A 124 9.41 7.86 5.34
N ILE A 125 9.22 8.25 6.60
CA ILE A 125 8.46 7.47 7.57
C ILE A 125 7.44 8.37 8.28
N PRO A 126 6.24 7.88 8.61
CA PRO A 126 5.29 8.63 9.39
C PRO A 126 5.75 8.70 10.85
N GLU A 127 5.47 9.82 11.50
CA GLU A 127 5.67 9.99 12.94
C GLU A 127 4.39 9.64 13.70
N LEU A 128 4.53 9.10 14.92
CA LEU A 128 3.38 8.72 15.75
C LEU A 128 2.49 9.93 16.07
N ASN A 129 3.05 11.14 16.14
CA ASN A 129 2.36 12.38 16.51
C ASN A 129 1.78 13.14 15.30
N GLY A 130 1.77 12.53 14.11
CA GLY A 130 1.41 13.17 12.85
C GLY A 130 2.59 13.83 12.14
N GLY A 131 2.45 14.04 10.83
CA GLY A 131 3.57 14.42 9.97
C GLY A 131 4.50 13.24 9.67
N HIS A 132 5.68 13.56 9.13
CA HIS A 132 6.64 12.55 8.68
C HIS A 132 8.06 12.97 9.04
N THR A 133 8.97 12.01 9.01
CA THR A 133 10.41 12.25 9.09
C THR A 133 11.07 11.78 7.82
N LEU A 134 11.90 12.65 7.26
CA LEU A 134 12.92 12.29 6.30
C LEU A 134 14.13 11.77 7.08
N PHE A 135 14.48 10.51 6.86
CA PHE A 135 15.46 9.77 7.65
C PHE A 135 16.53 9.15 6.76
N ARG A 136 17.80 9.32 7.14
CA ARG A 136 18.92 8.53 6.63
C ARG A 136 19.60 7.84 7.80
N HIS A 137 19.90 6.56 7.63
CA HIS A 137 20.69 5.85 8.62
C HIS A 137 22.05 6.53 8.83
N ALA A 138 22.58 6.39 10.04
CA ALA A 138 23.92 6.86 10.38
C ALA A 138 24.98 6.10 9.55
N ASP A 139 26.07 6.76 9.17
CA ASP A 139 27.15 6.13 8.38
C ASP A 139 27.82 4.94 9.10
N ASN A 140 27.67 4.86 10.43
CA ASN A 140 28.17 3.76 11.26
C ASN A 140 27.08 2.72 11.61
N ALA A 141 25.83 2.93 11.19
CA ALA A 141 24.77 1.94 11.33
C ALA A 141 25.06 0.74 10.42
N ARG A 142 24.68 -0.46 10.88
CA ARG A 142 24.95 -1.69 10.15
C ARG A 142 23.64 -2.41 9.84
N PRO A 143 23.41 -2.81 8.57
CA PRO A 143 22.39 -3.80 8.27
C PRO A 143 22.61 -5.03 9.16
N GLY A 144 21.53 -5.57 9.72
CA GLY A 144 21.55 -6.84 10.43
C GLY A 144 22.01 -7.97 9.53
N GLY A 145 22.60 -8.99 10.15
CA GLY A 145 23.05 -10.17 9.42
C GLY A 145 21.86 -10.92 8.79
N PHE A 146 22.10 -11.46 7.61
CA PHE A 146 21.22 -12.42 6.97
C PHE A 146 21.70 -13.87 7.21
N ASP A 147 22.93 -14.08 7.68
CA ASP A 147 23.51 -15.42 7.87
C ASP A 147 22.55 -16.44 8.52
N GLY A 148 22.28 -17.54 7.80
CA GLY A 148 21.41 -18.62 8.26
C GLY A 148 19.91 -18.29 8.26
N ASP A 149 19.48 -17.36 7.40
CA ASP A 149 18.08 -17.00 7.13
C ASP A 149 17.35 -17.93 6.13
N SER A 150 18.03 -18.92 5.56
CA SER A 150 17.41 -19.89 4.68
C SER A 150 17.22 -21.25 5.35
N LEU A 151 16.03 -21.84 5.19
CA LEU A 151 15.72 -23.21 5.59
C LEU A 151 15.42 -24.08 4.36
N VAL A 152 15.98 -25.27 4.32
CA VAL A 152 15.64 -26.28 3.30
C VAL A 152 14.47 -27.13 3.80
N PRO A 153 13.44 -27.38 2.97
CA PRO A 153 12.35 -28.30 3.33
C PRO A 153 12.89 -29.69 3.75
N THR A 154 12.31 -30.27 4.80
CA THR A 154 12.79 -31.57 5.32
C THR A 154 12.44 -32.72 4.38
N VAL A 155 13.07 -33.89 4.54
CA VAL A 155 12.66 -35.11 3.80
C VAL A 155 11.19 -35.43 4.03
N ASP A 156 10.69 -35.22 5.24
CA ASP A 156 9.28 -35.42 5.57
C ASP A 156 8.36 -34.41 4.89
N ASP A 157 8.84 -33.18 4.62
CA ASP A 157 8.14 -32.25 3.73
C ASP A 157 8.12 -32.82 2.33
N MET A 158 9.30 -33.13 1.77
CA MET A 158 9.44 -33.67 0.42
C MET A 158 8.61 -34.93 0.17
N LEU A 159 8.45 -35.80 1.17
CA LEU A 159 7.59 -36.98 1.09
C LEU A 159 6.10 -36.60 1.02
N ARG A 160 5.69 -35.55 1.72
CA ARG A 160 4.33 -34.97 1.61
C ARG A 160 4.14 -34.21 0.29
N LEU A 161 5.22 -33.70 -0.32
CA LEU A 161 5.21 -33.05 -1.66
C LEU A 161 4.97 -34.03 -2.82
N ARG A 162 5.15 -35.36 -2.62
CA ARG A 162 5.06 -36.36 -3.70
C ARG A 162 3.62 -36.62 -4.16
N MET A 163 3.12 -35.74 -5.03
CA MET A 163 2.07 -36.01 -6.01
C MET A 163 2.66 -35.83 -7.44
N PRO A 164 2.04 -36.39 -8.49
CA PRO A 164 2.62 -36.40 -9.83
C PRO A 164 2.80 -34.97 -10.34
N PRO A 165 3.78 -34.70 -11.23
CA PRO A 165 3.88 -33.41 -11.90
C PRO A 165 2.52 -33.03 -12.51
N GLY A 166 2.05 -31.82 -12.18
CA GLY A 166 0.85 -31.25 -12.77
C GLY A 166 0.95 -31.25 -14.29
N SER A 167 -0.18 -31.52 -14.95
CA SER A 167 -0.27 -31.73 -16.38
C SER A 167 0.10 -30.48 -17.19
N GLY A 168 1.19 -30.57 -17.96
CA GLY A 168 1.41 -29.81 -19.18
C GLY A 168 2.32 -28.60 -19.03
N ASP A 169 3.62 -28.82 -19.23
CA ASP A 169 4.59 -27.75 -19.54
C ASP A 169 4.10 -26.96 -20.75
N ALA A 170 3.50 -25.80 -20.51
CA ALA A 170 3.56 -24.74 -21.50
C ALA A 170 5.05 -24.40 -21.70
N PRO A 171 5.53 -24.17 -22.93
CA PRO A 171 6.93 -23.91 -23.19
C PRO A 171 7.40 -22.73 -22.34
N VAL A 172 8.34 -23.03 -21.44
CA VAL A 172 8.92 -22.08 -20.49
C VAL A 172 9.84 -21.13 -21.27
N THR A 173 9.69 -19.83 -21.04
CA THR A 173 10.53 -18.83 -21.70
C THR A 173 11.63 -18.34 -20.76
N GLU A 174 12.88 -18.58 -21.15
CA GLU A 174 14.06 -17.91 -20.59
C GLU A 174 13.93 -16.38 -20.72
N ALA A 175 13.26 -15.90 -21.77
CA ALA A 175 13.05 -14.49 -22.02
C ALA A 175 12.08 -13.81 -21.05
N ALA A 176 12.26 -12.50 -20.89
CA ALA A 176 11.31 -11.60 -20.22
C ALA A 176 9.90 -11.75 -20.80
N VAL A 177 8.90 -11.64 -19.92
CA VAL A 177 7.47 -11.74 -20.27
C VAL A 177 6.73 -10.50 -19.76
N ALA A 178 5.49 -10.31 -20.21
CA ALA A 178 4.69 -9.16 -19.79
C ALA A 178 4.43 -9.19 -18.29
N VAL A 179 4.45 -8.01 -17.65
CA VAL A 179 4.17 -7.86 -16.22
C VAL A 179 2.83 -8.49 -15.86
N GLY A 180 2.82 -9.39 -14.87
CA GLY A 180 1.65 -10.11 -14.40
C GLY A 180 1.16 -11.25 -15.30
N SER A 181 1.82 -11.55 -16.42
CA SER A 181 1.40 -12.65 -17.29
C SER A 181 1.59 -14.04 -16.66
N LEU A 182 2.39 -14.14 -15.60
CA LEU A 182 2.61 -15.38 -14.85
C LEU A 182 1.80 -15.45 -13.55
N GLY A 183 0.86 -14.53 -13.34
CA GLY A 183 -0.01 -14.52 -12.17
C GLY A 183 0.44 -13.58 -11.07
N THR A 184 -0.27 -13.64 -9.96
CA THR A 184 -0.07 -12.80 -8.78
C THR A 184 0.07 -13.68 -7.55
N VAL A 185 1.14 -13.48 -6.78
CA VAL A 185 1.37 -14.17 -5.52
C VAL A 185 0.54 -13.48 -4.44
N ASP A 186 -0.45 -14.18 -3.91
CA ASP A 186 -1.34 -13.68 -2.87
C ASP A 186 -0.75 -13.91 -1.47
N ILE A 187 -0.47 -12.84 -0.73
CA ILE A 187 0.26 -12.89 0.55
C ILE A 187 -0.63 -12.44 1.71
N LEU A 188 -0.71 -13.26 2.75
CA LEU A 188 -1.30 -12.91 4.04
C LEU A 188 -0.18 -12.49 5.00
N VAL A 189 -0.27 -11.29 5.57
CA VAL A 189 0.75 -10.77 6.49
C VAL A 189 0.18 -10.62 7.89
N TYR A 190 0.74 -11.34 8.84
CA TYR A 190 0.54 -11.12 10.26
C TYR A 190 1.55 -10.11 10.79
N TYR A 191 1.18 -9.32 11.79
CA TYR A 191 2.11 -8.43 12.48
C TYR A 191 1.99 -8.54 13.99
N SER A 192 3.12 -8.44 14.68
CA SER A 192 3.17 -8.62 16.13
C SER A 192 2.82 -7.36 16.91
N GLU A 193 2.80 -7.49 18.23
CA GLU A 193 2.57 -6.39 19.16
C GLU A 193 3.73 -5.37 19.13
N SER A 194 4.98 -5.84 18.98
CA SER A 194 6.14 -4.94 18.82
C SER A 194 6.00 -4.05 17.59
N PHE A 195 5.61 -4.63 16.45
CA PHE A 195 5.38 -3.90 15.20
C PHE A 195 4.24 -2.88 15.33
N ARG A 196 3.13 -3.27 15.97
CA ARG A 196 2.01 -2.37 16.25
C ARG A 196 2.42 -1.22 17.18
N THR A 197 3.30 -1.49 18.14
CA THR A 197 3.81 -0.47 19.07
C THR A 197 4.66 0.57 18.36
N THR A 198 5.52 0.16 17.42
CA THR A 198 6.38 1.07 16.64
C THR A 198 5.57 1.92 15.67
N TRP A 199 4.68 1.32 14.90
CA TRP A 199 4.03 2.00 13.79
C TRP A 199 2.62 2.52 14.11
N GLY A 200 2.00 2.08 15.20
CA GLY A 200 0.65 2.51 15.59
C GLY A 200 -0.37 2.32 14.46
N PRO A 201 -1.21 3.34 14.16
CA PRO A 201 -2.12 3.32 13.01
C PRO A 201 -1.43 3.11 11.64
N ALA A 202 -0.15 3.47 11.52
CA ALA A 202 0.61 3.33 10.28
C ALA A 202 1.10 1.90 9.99
N ALA A 203 0.88 0.94 10.89
CA ALA A 203 1.32 -0.46 10.73
C ALA A 203 0.83 -1.09 9.41
N GLY A 204 -0.43 -0.88 9.03
CA GLY A 204 -0.96 -1.34 7.75
C GLY A 204 -0.28 -0.66 6.55
N GLY A 205 0.03 0.64 6.68
CA GLY A 205 0.79 1.39 5.67
C GLY A 205 2.23 0.88 5.51
N ARG A 206 2.90 0.51 6.61
CA ARG A 206 4.24 -0.09 6.57
C ARG A 206 4.23 -1.43 5.85
N ILE A 207 3.27 -2.30 6.14
CA ILE A 207 3.14 -3.58 5.42
C ILE A 207 2.89 -3.34 3.93
N GLN A 208 2.03 -2.39 3.58
CA GLN A 208 1.77 -2.06 2.18
C GLN A 208 2.98 -1.49 1.46
N TYR A 209 3.80 -0.73 2.16
CA TYR A 209 5.09 -0.28 1.67
C TYR A 209 6.04 -1.44 1.36
N LEU A 210 6.18 -2.40 2.29
CA LEU A 210 7.00 -3.60 2.08
C LEU A 210 6.48 -4.47 0.92
N MET A 211 5.15 -4.60 0.79
CA MET A 211 4.50 -5.27 -0.33
C MET A 211 4.74 -4.56 -1.66
N ALA A 212 4.72 -3.22 -1.68
CA ALA A 212 5.01 -2.43 -2.87
C ALA A 212 6.48 -2.54 -3.29
N LEU A 213 7.42 -2.63 -2.34
CA LEU A 213 8.83 -2.91 -2.62
C LEU A 213 9.01 -4.28 -3.29
N LEU A 214 8.39 -5.32 -2.75
CA LEU A 214 8.40 -6.65 -3.35
C LEU A 214 7.81 -6.65 -4.77
N ASP A 215 6.59 -6.11 -4.93
CA ASP A 215 5.93 -6.07 -6.24
C ASP A 215 6.75 -5.29 -7.27
N GLN A 216 7.29 -4.13 -6.88
CA GLN A 216 8.13 -3.34 -7.76
C GLN A 216 9.44 -4.05 -8.08
N ALA A 217 10.03 -4.81 -7.16
CA ALA A 217 11.23 -5.60 -7.43
C ALA A 217 10.95 -6.73 -8.43
N LEU A 218 9.80 -7.41 -8.33
CA LEU A 218 9.37 -8.41 -9.33
C LEU A 218 9.21 -7.79 -10.72
N VAL A 219 8.57 -6.62 -10.80
CA VAL A 219 8.40 -5.88 -12.05
C VAL A 219 9.75 -5.43 -12.63
N ASN A 220 10.60 -4.84 -11.80
CA ASN A 220 11.92 -4.34 -12.20
C ASN A 220 12.87 -5.44 -12.69
N SER A 221 12.65 -6.67 -12.25
CA SER A 221 13.50 -7.83 -12.58
C SER A 221 12.96 -8.65 -13.75
N ASP A 222 11.89 -8.19 -14.42
CA ASP A 222 11.24 -8.87 -15.55
C ASP A 222 10.79 -10.32 -15.23
N THR A 223 10.30 -10.56 -14.01
CA THR A 223 9.86 -11.90 -13.60
C THR A 223 8.50 -12.29 -14.19
N GLY A 224 7.70 -11.34 -14.66
CA GLY A 224 6.33 -11.59 -15.11
C GLY A 224 5.31 -11.83 -14.00
N LEU A 225 5.73 -11.82 -12.74
CA LEU A 225 4.88 -11.98 -11.56
C LEU A 225 4.46 -10.63 -10.98
N ARG A 226 3.39 -10.65 -10.19
CA ARG A 226 2.97 -9.56 -9.29
C ARG A 226 2.84 -10.10 -7.87
N ALA A 227 2.79 -9.22 -6.87
CA ALA A 227 2.45 -9.56 -5.51
C ALA A 227 1.22 -8.78 -5.04
N ARG A 228 0.33 -9.41 -4.28
CA ARG A 228 -0.88 -8.78 -3.75
C ARG A 228 -1.10 -9.16 -2.30
N LEU A 229 -1.34 -8.14 -1.47
CA LEU A 229 -1.73 -8.33 -0.08
C LEU A 229 -3.21 -8.73 -0.03
N VAL A 230 -3.51 -9.90 0.52
CA VAL A 230 -4.90 -10.41 0.62
C VAL A 230 -5.47 -10.32 2.02
N GLY A 231 -4.64 -10.02 3.01
CA GLY A 231 -5.08 -9.71 4.36
C GLY A 231 -3.92 -9.29 5.27
N THR A 232 -4.26 -8.48 6.28
CA THR A 232 -3.36 -8.11 7.38
C THR A 232 -4.02 -8.29 8.72
N GLU A 233 -3.31 -8.93 9.65
CA GLU A 233 -3.86 -9.27 10.97
C GLU A 233 -2.82 -9.13 12.08
N SER A 234 -3.22 -8.51 13.19
CA SER A 234 -2.42 -8.55 14.40
C SER A 234 -2.39 -9.97 14.94
N ILE A 235 -1.24 -10.43 15.43
CA ILE A 235 -1.10 -11.72 16.08
C ILE A 235 -0.40 -11.60 17.43
N SER A 236 -0.88 -12.38 18.40
CA SER A 236 -0.14 -12.61 19.63
C SER A 236 0.97 -13.62 19.37
N THR A 237 2.22 -13.16 19.45
CA THR A 237 3.40 -13.98 19.21
C THR A 237 4.51 -13.62 20.21
N ASN A 238 5.47 -14.52 20.37
CA ASN A 238 6.69 -14.25 21.09
C ASN A 238 7.64 -13.40 20.23
N ASP A 239 7.63 -12.09 20.47
CA ASP A 239 8.53 -11.11 19.83
C ASP A 239 10.01 -11.37 20.12
N ASP A 240 10.39 -12.24 21.07
CA ASP A 240 11.79 -12.51 21.41
C ASP A 240 12.31 -13.83 20.83
N ARG A 241 11.48 -14.58 20.09
CA ARG A 241 11.85 -15.88 19.55
C ARG A 241 12.81 -15.74 18.36
N GLY A 242 13.71 -16.69 18.12
CA GLY A 242 14.53 -16.73 16.89
C GLY A 242 13.69 -16.84 15.61
N ASN A 243 14.10 -16.20 14.50
CA ASN A 243 13.35 -16.23 13.24
C ASN A 243 13.14 -17.67 12.73
N ALA A 244 14.20 -18.49 12.68
CA ALA A 244 14.09 -19.90 12.27
C ALA A 244 13.09 -20.71 13.11
N ALA A 245 13.08 -20.53 14.44
CA ALA A 245 12.11 -21.21 15.31
C ALA A 245 10.68 -20.73 15.05
N THR A 246 10.48 -19.43 14.77
CA THR A 246 9.19 -18.86 14.39
C THR A 246 8.69 -19.45 13.07
N VAL A 247 9.55 -19.55 12.05
CA VAL A 247 9.20 -20.11 10.73
C VAL A 247 8.84 -21.59 10.83
N VAL A 248 9.56 -22.37 11.64
CA VAL A 248 9.22 -23.78 11.90
C VAL A 248 7.85 -23.91 12.57
N ASP A 249 7.54 -23.03 13.54
CA ASP A 249 6.21 -23.00 14.16
C ASP A 249 5.14 -22.56 13.14
N MET A 250 5.45 -21.63 12.24
CA MET A 250 4.54 -21.20 11.17
C MET A 250 4.27 -22.30 10.15
N ARG A 251 5.27 -23.11 9.77
CA ARG A 251 5.07 -24.28 8.91
C ARG A 251 4.04 -25.23 9.54
N SER A 252 4.18 -25.56 10.82
CA SER A 252 3.18 -26.37 11.54
C SER A 252 1.81 -25.68 11.55
N GLY A 253 1.76 -24.38 11.83
CA GLY A 253 0.50 -23.65 11.95
C GLY A 253 -0.22 -23.37 10.64
N ALA A 254 0.42 -22.61 9.75
CA ALA A 254 -0.13 -22.15 8.47
C ALA A 254 -0.08 -23.19 7.36
N GLY A 255 0.76 -24.22 7.49
CA GLY A 255 0.88 -25.34 6.55
C GLY A 255 0.05 -26.56 6.97
N LEU A 256 0.12 -26.96 8.26
CA LEU A 256 -0.51 -28.20 8.75
C LEU A 256 -1.71 -27.98 9.67
N GLY A 257 -1.93 -26.77 10.18
CA GLY A 257 -2.98 -26.52 11.18
C GLY A 257 -2.65 -27.11 12.56
N GLU A 258 -1.36 -27.24 12.87
CA GLU A 258 -0.85 -27.85 14.11
C GLU A 258 -0.10 -26.80 14.95
N ALA A 259 -0.01 -27.04 16.27
CA ALA A 259 0.84 -26.22 17.12
C ALA A 259 2.32 -26.42 16.76
N GLY A 260 3.10 -25.35 16.83
CA GLY A 260 4.51 -25.37 16.50
C GLY A 260 5.35 -26.14 17.52
N PRO A 261 6.40 -26.86 17.09
CA PRO A 261 7.24 -27.65 17.99
C PRO A 261 8.07 -26.81 18.95
N ASN A 262 8.24 -25.50 18.70
CA ASN A 262 8.96 -24.60 19.59
C ASN A 262 8.03 -23.90 20.60
N GLY A 263 6.75 -24.25 20.63
CA GLY A 263 5.79 -23.84 21.67
C GLY A 263 4.93 -22.63 21.34
N GLN A 264 5.01 -22.09 20.12
CA GLN A 264 4.04 -21.12 19.62
C GLN A 264 2.94 -21.84 18.83
N ASP A 265 1.67 -21.55 19.11
CA ASP A 265 0.54 -22.11 18.37
C ASP A 265 0.06 -21.13 17.29
N TYR A 266 0.25 -21.53 16.04
CA TYR A 266 -0.20 -20.80 14.85
C TYR A 266 -1.23 -21.61 14.03
N SER A 267 -1.81 -22.66 14.60
CA SER A 267 -2.76 -23.56 13.90
C SER A 267 -3.94 -22.84 13.23
N ALA A 268 -4.40 -21.74 13.83
CA ALA A 268 -5.47 -20.90 13.28
C ALA A 268 -5.11 -20.25 11.93
N MET A 269 -3.82 -20.10 11.60
CA MET A 269 -3.38 -19.50 10.34
C MET A 269 -3.80 -20.31 9.13
N LEU A 270 -3.81 -21.65 9.19
CA LEU A 270 -4.16 -22.47 8.02
C LEU A 270 -5.59 -22.20 7.56
N ALA A 271 -6.54 -22.14 8.48
CA ALA A 271 -7.93 -21.82 8.16
C ALA A 271 -8.04 -20.43 7.53
N ARG A 272 -7.28 -19.46 8.07
CA ARG A 272 -7.31 -18.10 7.57
C ARG A 272 -6.64 -17.93 6.20
N ARG A 273 -5.49 -18.58 6.01
CA ARG A 273 -4.77 -18.68 4.74
C ARG A 273 -5.67 -19.27 3.64
N ASN A 274 -6.41 -20.33 3.95
CA ASN A 274 -7.41 -20.92 3.03
C ASN A 274 -8.54 -19.94 2.72
N ALA A 275 -9.12 -19.32 3.74
CA ALA A 275 -10.23 -18.37 3.61
C ALA A 275 -9.90 -17.16 2.72
N LEU A 276 -8.66 -16.71 2.77
CA LEU A 276 -8.16 -15.60 1.96
C LEU A 276 -7.51 -16.07 0.67
N GLY A 277 -7.41 -17.37 0.38
CA GLY A 277 -6.69 -17.88 -0.78
C GLY A 277 -5.26 -17.33 -0.84
N ALA A 278 -4.56 -17.28 0.29
CA ALA A 278 -3.20 -16.77 0.37
C ALA A 278 -2.20 -17.89 0.00
N ASP A 279 -1.41 -17.64 -1.02
CA ASP A 279 -0.32 -18.50 -1.47
C ASP A 279 0.80 -18.53 -0.43
N LEU A 280 1.15 -17.39 0.16
CA LEU A 280 2.20 -17.28 1.17
C LEU A 280 1.69 -16.62 2.46
N VAL A 281 2.32 -16.95 3.59
CA VAL A 281 2.02 -16.34 4.89
C VAL A 281 3.29 -15.77 5.52
N ALA A 282 3.27 -14.50 5.90
CA ALA A 282 4.38 -13.84 6.55
C ALA A 282 4.01 -13.37 7.97
N ILE A 283 4.96 -13.35 8.90
CA ILE A 283 4.87 -12.56 10.15
C ILE A 283 5.92 -11.45 10.09
N VAL A 284 5.51 -10.22 10.38
CA VAL A 284 6.42 -9.07 10.55
C VAL A 284 6.43 -8.63 12.01
N ARG A 285 7.63 -8.41 12.56
CA ARG A 285 7.87 -8.01 13.95
C ARG A 285 9.06 -7.07 14.02
N ASN A 286 9.22 -6.29 15.08
CA ASN A 286 10.42 -5.48 15.22
C ASN A 286 11.67 -6.35 15.37
N MET A 287 12.81 -5.84 14.92
CA MET A 287 14.10 -6.45 15.17
C MET A 287 14.44 -6.46 16.67
N ARG A 288 14.98 -7.58 17.16
CA ARG A 288 15.52 -7.70 18.52
C ARG A 288 16.68 -8.69 18.58
N LEU A 289 17.91 -8.20 18.72
CA LEU A 289 19.11 -9.01 18.87
C LEU A 289 19.51 -9.20 20.35
N PRO A 290 20.30 -10.25 20.67
CA PRO A 290 20.76 -11.32 19.76
C PRO A 290 19.69 -12.39 19.49
N ASN A 291 18.51 -12.30 20.10
CA ASN A 291 17.56 -13.40 20.14
C ASN A 291 16.99 -13.80 18.78
N MET A 292 16.76 -12.85 17.87
CA MET A 292 16.26 -13.14 16.52
C MET A 292 17.33 -13.70 15.57
N ALA A 293 18.61 -13.54 15.92
CA ALA A 293 19.82 -13.91 15.17
C ALA A 293 20.05 -13.20 13.83
N ASN A 294 19.02 -13.02 13.01
CA ASN A 294 19.09 -12.43 11.67
C ASN A 294 17.87 -11.52 11.39
N CYS A 295 17.84 -10.92 10.20
CA CYS A 295 16.75 -10.03 9.80
C CYS A 295 15.48 -10.74 9.31
N GLY A 296 15.58 -12.00 8.93
CA GLY A 296 14.42 -12.78 8.55
C GLY A 296 14.77 -14.24 8.44
N THR A 297 13.77 -15.08 8.24
CA THR A 297 13.99 -16.46 7.81
C THR A 297 12.80 -16.94 6.97
N ALA A 298 13.09 -17.76 5.97
CA ALA A 298 12.09 -18.39 5.13
C ALA A 298 12.57 -19.75 4.59
N TYR A 299 11.64 -20.54 4.05
CA TYR A 299 12.00 -21.78 3.36
C TYR A 299 12.37 -21.50 1.91
N VAL A 300 13.48 -22.08 1.44
CA VAL A 300 13.81 -22.09 0.00
C VAL A 300 12.98 -23.16 -0.68
N ILE A 301 11.84 -22.77 -1.26
CA ILE A 301 10.89 -23.73 -1.83
C ILE A 301 11.46 -24.34 -3.11
N GLY A 302 11.39 -25.67 -3.21
CA GLY A 302 11.94 -26.39 -4.35
C GLY A 302 13.45 -26.65 -4.26
N ALA A 303 14.14 -26.15 -3.23
CA ALA A 303 15.50 -26.56 -2.94
C ALA A 303 15.55 -28.09 -2.80
N THR A 304 16.53 -28.73 -3.45
CA THR A 304 16.73 -30.19 -3.53
C THR A 304 15.69 -31.01 -4.33
N SER A 305 14.55 -30.43 -4.72
CA SER A 305 13.54 -31.10 -5.56
C SER A 305 13.48 -30.60 -6.99
N ASP A 306 14.21 -29.52 -7.31
CA ASP A 306 14.26 -28.89 -8.63
C ASP A 306 12.87 -28.48 -9.16
N THR A 307 11.86 -28.41 -8.31
CA THR A 307 10.47 -28.16 -8.72
C THR A 307 9.68 -27.55 -7.58
N ILE A 308 8.80 -26.60 -7.91
CA ILE A 308 7.77 -26.10 -6.98
C ILE A 308 6.43 -26.68 -7.41
N GLY A 309 5.95 -27.67 -6.66
CA GLY A 309 4.60 -28.25 -6.84
C GLY A 309 3.61 -27.73 -5.81
N THR A 310 2.31 -27.95 -6.04
CA THR A 310 1.21 -27.49 -5.16
C THR A 310 1.31 -27.96 -3.72
N GLY A 311 1.90 -29.14 -3.47
CA GLY A 311 2.14 -29.63 -2.11
C GLY A 311 3.17 -28.81 -1.32
N SER A 312 3.92 -27.93 -1.97
CA SER A 312 4.94 -27.08 -1.34
C SER A 312 4.34 -25.92 -0.56
N ASP A 313 3.02 -25.75 -0.63
CA ASP A 313 2.28 -24.74 0.13
C ASP A 313 2.53 -24.85 1.65
N ILE A 314 2.77 -26.05 2.17
CA ILE A 314 3.11 -26.30 3.59
C ILE A 314 4.27 -25.43 4.11
N VAL A 315 5.26 -25.16 3.27
CA VAL A 315 6.46 -24.39 3.61
C VAL A 315 6.44 -22.95 3.08
N GLY A 316 5.32 -22.51 2.50
CA GLY A 316 5.08 -21.12 2.05
C GLY A 316 4.92 -20.12 3.19
N VAL A 317 5.92 -20.02 4.07
CA VAL A 317 5.91 -19.20 5.28
C VAL A 317 7.21 -18.41 5.45
N ALA A 318 7.14 -17.21 6.03
CA ALA A 318 8.30 -16.37 6.30
C ALA A 318 8.16 -15.60 7.63
N ALA A 319 9.25 -15.41 8.36
CA ALA A 319 9.34 -14.51 9.51
C ALA A 319 10.28 -13.36 9.17
N ILE A 320 9.82 -12.12 9.37
CA ILE A 320 10.53 -10.90 8.98
C ILE A 320 10.71 -10.05 10.23
N SER A 321 11.95 -9.64 10.49
CA SER A 321 12.28 -8.57 11.41
C SER A 321 12.31 -7.25 10.63
N ASP A 322 11.61 -6.25 11.13
CA ASP A 322 11.51 -4.91 10.55
C ASP A 322 12.22 -3.90 11.44
N TRP A 323 12.76 -2.86 10.79
CA TRP A 323 13.27 -1.65 11.41
C TRP A 323 14.55 -1.84 12.24
N ILE A 324 14.78 -0.92 13.18
CA ILE A 324 15.92 -0.85 14.08
C ILE A 324 15.71 -1.82 15.23
N ASP A 325 16.80 -2.37 15.75
CA ASP A 325 16.79 -3.17 16.97
C ASP A 325 16.09 -2.42 18.12
N ASP A 326 15.05 -3.01 18.70
CA ASP A 326 14.27 -2.39 19.77
C ASP A 326 15.05 -2.17 21.08
N THR A 327 16.24 -2.75 21.21
CA THR A 327 17.18 -2.53 22.31
C THR A 327 18.09 -1.32 22.08
N ASP A 328 18.21 -0.82 20.84
CA ASP A 328 19.02 0.33 20.49
C ASP A 328 18.28 1.64 20.81
N SER A 329 18.68 2.29 21.90
CA SER A 329 18.07 3.55 22.39
C SER A 329 18.89 4.81 22.09
N ASP A 330 20.14 4.66 21.63
CA ASP A 330 21.01 5.76 21.20
C ASP A 330 21.45 5.57 19.74
N LEU A 331 20.68 6.15 18.84
CA LEU A 331 20.93 6.04 17.41
C LEU A 331 22.16 6.84 16.95
N SER A 332 22.78 7.65 17.82
CA SER A 332 23.99 8.40 17.51
C SER A 332 25.28 7.58 17.63
N ASN A 333 25.22 6.42 18.29
CA ASN A 333 26.39 5.61 18.63
C ASN A 333 26.50 4.29 17.82
N GLY A 334 25.95 4.26 16.61
CA GLY A 334 25.94 3.07 15.75
C GLY A 334 24.96 2.01 16.26
N TYR A 335 24.13 1.50 15.36
CA TYR A 335 23.03 0.59 15.69
C TYR A 335 22.82 -0.43 14.57
N THR A 336 22.08 -1.49 14.88
CA THR A 336 21.75 -2.52 13.89
C THR A 336 20.31 -2.35 13.40
N TYR A 337 20.07 -2.60 12.12
CA TYR A 337 18.73 -2.48 11.53
C TYR A 337 18.50 -3.48 10.40
N CYS A 338 17.25 -3.86 10.18
CA CYS A 338 16.86 -4.63 9.00
C CYS A 338 16.45 -3.69 7.87
N THR A 339 16.93 -3.97 6.66
CA THR A 339 16.62 -3.16 5.48
C THR A 339 15.16 -3.37 5.11
N ASP A 340 14.56 -2.39 4.43
CA ASP A 340 13.19 -2.51 3.93
C ASP A 340 13.03 -3.54 2.80
N LEU A 341 14.14 -4.05 2.27
CA LEU A 341 14.18 -5.16 1.31
C LEU A 341 14.18 -6.54 1.95
N THR A 342 14.32 -6.65 3.28
CA THR A 342 14.24 -7.92 4.04
C THR A 342 12.96 -8.69 3.70
N PHE A 343 11.81 -8.01 3.64
CA PHE A 343 10.55 -8.67 3.28
C PHE A 343 10.61 -9.29 1.88
N ALA A 344 11.18 -8.57 0.90
CA ALA A 344 11.34 -9.10 -0.45
C ALA A 344 12.36 -10.24 -0.51
N HIS A 345 13.40 -10.21 0.33
CA HIS A 345 14.38 -11.28 0.48
C HIS A 345 13.72 -12.59 0.93
N GLU A 346 12.99 -12.56 2.04
CA GLU A 346 12.34 -13.76 2.58
C GLU A 346 11.27 -14.32 1.65
N ILE A 347 10.54 -13.45 0.94
CA ILE A 347 9.60 -13.92 -0.09
C ILE A 347 10.34 -14.50 -1.30
N GLY A 348 11.54 -14.00 -1.63
CA GLY A 348 12.42 -14.58 -2.65
C GLY A 348 12.80 -16.04 -2.37
N HIS A 349 13.08 -16.39 -1.11
CA HIS A 349 13.26 -17.78 -0.69
C HIS A 349 12.02 -18.62 -0.96
N ASN A 350 10.83 -18.11 -0.63
CA ASN A 350 9.58 -18.81 -0.91
C ASN A 350 9.29 -18.96 -2.41
N LEU A 351 9.89 -18.12 -3.27
CA LEU A 351 9.84 -18.23 -4.73
C LEU A 351 10.96 -19.14 -5.30
N GLY A 352 11.72 -19.80 -4.42
CA GLY A 352 12.73 -20.80 -4.73
C GLY A 352 14.12 -20.24 -5.01
N ILE A 353 14.40 -19.01 -4.60
CA ILE A 353 15.69 -18.37 -4.82
C ILE A 353 16.54 -18.51 -3.57
N ASP A 354 17.78 -18.98 -3.73
CA ASP A 354 18.76 -19.03 -2.66
C ASP A 354 19.69 -17.81 -2.72
N HIS A 355 20.62 -17.71 -1.79
CA HIS A 355 21.57 -16.61 -1.76
C HIS A 355 22.48 -16.59 -2.98
N ASP A 356 23.42 -15.64 -3.01
CA ASP A 356 24.48 -15.69 -4.01
C ASP A 356 25.38 -16.92 -3.87
N LEU A 357 26.10 -17.25 -4.94
CA LEU A 357 26.88 -18.48 -5.05
C LEU A 357 27.89 -18.74 -3.90
N ALA A 358 28.40 -17.69 -3.25
CA ALA A 358 29.38 -17.88 -2.17
C ALA A 358 28.72 -18.17 -0.82
N ASN A 359 27.42 -17.88 -0.71
CA ASN A 359 26.63 -17.91 0.50
C ASN A 359 25.50 -18.96 0.42
N SER A 360 25.23 -19.51 -0.76
CA SER A 360 24.42 -20.71 -0.96
C SER A 360 25.21 -21.97 -0.55
N ASP A 361 24.61 -22.83 0.27
CA ASP A 361 25.15 -24.17 0.57
C ASP A 361 25.09 -25.08 -0.69
N ALA A 362 25.56 -26.33 -0.58
CA ALA A 362 25.51 -27.31 -1.68
C ALA A 362 24.10 -27.64 -2.21
N ASN A 363 23.05 -27.16 -1.52
CA ASN A 363 21.65 -27.25 -1.93
C ASN A 363 21.26 -25.90 -2.55
N ARG A 364 21.52 -25.77 -3.85
CA ARG A 364 21.15 -24.62 -4.65
C ARG A 364 19.64 -24.35 -4.54
N GLY A 365 19.20 -23.14 -4.89
CA GLY A 365 17.78 -22.82 -5.04
C GLY A 365 17.07 -23.79 -6.00
N VAL A 366 15.82 -23.52 -6.36
CA VAL A 366 15.01 -24.44 -7.20
C VAL A 366 15.67 -24.81 -8.55
N ARG A 367 16.63 -24.01 -8.99
CA ARG A 367 17.51 -24.28 -10.13
C ARG A 367 18.94 -23.92 -9.76
N ASP A 368 19.90 -24.48 -10.51
CA ASP A 368 21.32 -24.23 -10.27
C ASP A 368 21.74 -22.75 -10.35
N TYR A 369 20.95 -21.94 -11.06
CA TYR A 369 21.13 -20.50 -11.28
C TYR A 369 20.12 -19.65 -10.49
N ALA A 370 19.28 -20.25 -9.63
CA ALA A 370 18.30 -19.57 -8.79
C ALA A 370 18.99 -18.90 -7.58
N LEU A 371 19.90 -17.97 -7.85
CA LEU A 371 20.82 -17.39 -6.88
C LEU A 371 20.78 -15.86 -6.93
N GLY A 372 21.04 -15.23 -5.79
CA GLY A 372 21.39 -13.82 -5.71
C GLY A 372 22.65 -13.47 -6.51
N TYR A 373 22.79 -12.20 -6.88
CA TYR A 373 23.97 -11.67 -7.54
C TYR A 373 24.60 -10.53 -6.73
N VAL A 374 25.92 -10.57 -6.63
CA VAL A 374 26.77 -9.56 -6.00
C VAL A 374 27.92 -9.20 -6.92
N ASN A 375 28.00 -7.92 -7.24
CA ASN A 375 29.18 -7.29 -7.79
C ASN A 375 30.00 -6.76 -6.61
N GLN A 376 31.05 -7.49 -6.25
CA GLN A 376 31.81 -7.25 -5.02
C GLN A 376 32.20 -5.78 -4.86
N CYS A 377 31.88 -5.22 -3.68
CA CYS A 377 32.13 -3.83 -3.32
C CYS A 377 31.44 -2.76 -4.19
N GLY A 378 30.60 -3.16 -5.16
CA GLY A 378 29.80 -2.26 -5.98
C GLY A 378 28.33 -2.29 -5.55
N TYR A 379 27.66 -3.41 -5.82
CA TYR A 379 26.24 -3.58 -5.54
C TYR A 379 25.85 -5.05 -5.39
N ARG A 380 24.72 -5.30 -4.72
CA ARG A 380 24.04 -6.60 -4.62
C ARG A 380 22.57 -6.49 -4.98
N THR A 381 22.05 -7.58 -5.53
CA THR A 381 20.61 -7.83 -5.66
C THR A 381 20.04 -8.31 -4.32
N ILE A 382 18.71 -8.30 -4.21
CA ILE A 382 17.96 -8.59 -2.97
C ILE A 382 18.43 -9.86 -2.27
N MET A 383 18.70 -10.94 -3.02
CA MET A 383 19.02 -12.25 -2.44
C MET A 383 20.50 -12.43 -2.08
N ALA A 384 21.38 -11.49 -2.40
CA ALA A 384 22.81 -11.65 -2.13
C ALA A 384 23.22 -11.03 -0.79
N TYR A 385 24.22 -11.61 -0.15
CA TYR A 385 24.83 -11.08 1.06
C TYR A 385 25.89 -10.01 0.75
N ASP A 386 26.17 -9.18 1.75
CA ASP A 386 27.21 -8.16 1.66
C ASP A 386 28.61 -8.78 1.56
N SER A 387 29.47 -8.22 0.71
CA SER A 387 30.84 -8.70 0.50
C SER A 387 31.73 -8.71 1.75
N SER A 388 31.40 -7.98 2.81
CA SER A 388 32.11 -8.04 4.10
C SER A 388 31.96 -9.40 4.79
N LEU A 389 30.88 -10.16 4.53
CA LEU A 389 30.70 -11.53 5.00
C LEU A 389 31.60 -12.54 4.28
N ARG A 390 32.30 -12.11 3.22
CA ARG A 390 33.25 -12.93 2.43
C ARG A 390 34.72 -12.72 2.79
N SER A 391 35.03 -12.17 3.97
CA SER A 391 36.39 -11.76 4.35
C SER A 391 37.08 -10.82 3.34
N THR A 392 36.30 -10.18 2.47
CA THR A 392 36.79 -9.23 1.46
C THR A 392 36.73 -7.83 2.05
N THR A 393 37.88 -7.17 2.18
CA THR A 393 37.94 -5.78 2.62
C THR A 393 37.74 -4.86 1.40
N CYS A 394 36.54 -4.30 1.26
CA CYS A 394 36.30 -3.26 0.26
C CYS A 394 37.11 -2.00 0.62
N LEU A 395 37.86 -1.46 -0.36
CA LEU A 395 38.60 -0.22 -0.16
C LEU A 395 37.59 0.92 -0.02
N VAL A 396 37.48 1.46 1.19
CA VAL A 396 36.72 2.67 1.48
C VAL A 396 37.34 3.85 0.74
N ASP A 397 36.64 4.38 -0.26
CA ASP A 397 36.93 5.74 -0.70
C ASP A 397 36.51 6.69 0.42
N THR A 398 37.33 7.70 0.71
CA THR A 398 37.25 8.53 1.93
C THR A 398 36.08 9.53 1.98
N ALA A 399 35.02 9.29 1.22
CA ALA A 399 33.81 10.12 1.26
C ALA A 399 32.87 9.66 2.40
N PRO A 400 32.23 10.59 3.14
CA PRO A 400 31.15 10.22 4.06
C PRO A 400 30.01 9.53 3.29
N GLY A 401 29.51 8.39 3.77
CA GLY A 401 28.43 7.61 3.13
C GLY A 401 28.82 6.54 2.08
N SER A 402 30.11 6.37 1.72
CA SER A 402 30.56 5.44 0.66
C SER A 402 31.02 4.04 1.14
N ASN A 403 30.57 3.60 2.32
CA ASN A 403 31.12 2.40 2.97
C ASN A 403 30.33 1.11 2.72
N HIS A 404 29.28 1.12 1.88
CA HIS A 404 28.37 -0.01 1.76
C HIS A 404 28.12 -0.38 0.31
N GLU A 405 28.27 -1.67 0.01
CA GLU A 405 27.80 -2.27 -1.22
C GLU A 405 26.33 -1.91 -1.43
N LEU A 406 25.99 -1.33 -2.58
CA LEU A 406 24.65 -0.81 -2.82
C LEU A 406 23.62 -1.95 -2.91
N GLU A 407 22.64 -1.97 -2.01
CA GLU A 407 21.54 -2.92 -2.06
C GLU A 407 20.48 -2.46 -3.08
N MET A 408 20.39 -3.21 -4.18
CA MET A 408 19.50 -2.94 -5.30
C MET A 408 18.14 -3.60 -5.08
N PRO A 409 17.02 -2.89 -5.32
CA PRO A 409 15.67 -3.46 -5.22
C PRO A 409 15.31 -4.30 -6.46
N TYR A 410 16.17 -5.27 -6.78
CA TYR A 410 16.10 -6.15 -7.94
C TYR A 410 16.43 -7.57 -7.49
N PHE A 411 15.72 -8.56 -8.04
CA PHE A 411 16.18 -9.93 -8.11
C PHE A 411 17.17 -10.07 -9.27
N SER A 412 18.07 -11.04 -9.20
CA SER A 412 19.11 -11.18 -10.21
C SER A 412 18.54 -11.54 -11.58
N ASN A 413 19.02 -10.83 -12.61
CA ASN A 413 18.64 -11.05 -14.00
C ASN A 413 19.77 -10.52 -14.92
N PRO A 414 20.46 -11.37 -15.70
CA PRO A 414 21.54 -10.95 -16.59
C PRO A 414 21.07 -10.08 -17.76
N ASP A 415 19.81 -10.18 -18.19
CA ASP A 415 19.25 -9.40 -19.29
C ASP A 415 18.83 -7.98 -18.86
N VAL A 416 18.68 -7.76 -17.55
CA VAL A 416 18.50 -6.44 -16.98
C VAL A 416 19.87 -5.77 -16.86
N GLY A 417 20.30 -5.12 -17.95
CA GLY A 417 21.55 -4.35 -18.04
C GLY A 417 21.56 -3.03 -17.26
N ARG A 418 20.86 -2.98 -16.12
CA ARG A 418 20.57 -1.77 -15.34
C ARG A 418 20.80 -2.03 -13.86
N CYS A 419 22.02 -2.38 -13.46
CA CYS A 419 22.45 -2.41 -12.07
C CYS A 419 23.65 -1.49 -11.82
N GLY A 420 23.96 -1.29 -10.52
CA GLY A 420 24.80 -0.20 -9.98
C GLY A 420 26.21 -0.05 -10.56
N PRO A 421 26.89 1.07 -10.24
CA PRO A 421 28.27 1.27 -10.66
C PRO A 421 29.21 0.24 -10.02
N THR A 422 30.24 -0.18 -10.77
CA THR A 422 31.37 -0.93 -10.22
C THR A 422 32.41 0.06 -9.67
N ILE A 423 33.13 -0.29 -8.60
CA ILE A 423 34.28 0.50 -8.14
C ILE A 423 35.25 0.76 -9.31
N GLY A 424 35.52 2.04 -9.60
CA GLY A 424 36.40 2.46 -10.70
C GLY A 424 35.73 2.59 -12.08
N SER A 425 34.41 2.41 -12.17
CA SER A 425 33.64 2.56 -13.41
C SER A 425 32.53 3.60 -13.23
N SER A 426 32.47 4.58 -14.15
CA SER A 426 31.33 5.52 -14.24
C SER A 426 30.15 4.95 -15.05
N SER A 427 30.21 3.66 -15.44
CA SER A 427 29.16 3.02 -16.24
C SER A 427 28.03 2.52 -15.34
N THR A 428 26.81 3.01 -15.59
CA THR A 428 25.54 2.60 -14.96
C THR A 428 24.82 1.47 -15.71
N SER A 429 25.52 0.80 -16.64
CA SER A 429 24.97 -0.23 -17.54
C SER A 429 25.57 -1.61 -17.24
N GLN A 430 25.61 -2.01 -15.96
CA GLN A 430 26.03 -3.36 -15.57
C GLN A 430 24.82 -4.30 -15.49
N PRO A 431 24.97 -5.60 -15.81
CA PRO A 431 23.90 -6.57 -15.64
C PRO A 431 23.56 -6.79 -14.17
N CYS A 432 22.28 -7.00 -13.87
CA CYS A 432 21.81 -7.37 -12.54
C CYS A 432 22.02 -8.85 -12.22
N GLY A 433 22.83 -9.58 -12.97
CA GLY A 433 23.00 -11.02 -12.80
C GLY A 433 24.05 -11.59 -13.74
N THR A 434 24.16 -12.92 -13.72
CA THR A 434 24.96 -13.70 -14.66
C THR A 434 24.16 -14.92 -15.07
N ALA A 435 24.65 -15.72 -16.03
CA ALA A 435 24.00 -16.99 -16.36
C ALA A 435 23.90 -17.95 -15.15
N ASP A 436 24.82 -17.82 -14.18
CA ASP A 436 24.83 -18.62 -12.95
C ASP A 436 24.05 -17.95 -11.80
N ALA A 437 23.53 -16.73 -12.00
CA ALA A 437 22.74 -15.98 -11.03
C ALA A 437 21.61 -15.23 -11.75
N ASP A 438 20.52 -15.94 -11.98
CA ASP A 438 19.34 -15.52 -12.72
C ASP A 438 18.06 -15.95 -11.99
N ALA A 439 17.81 -15.30 -10.85
CA ALA A 439 16.63 -15.51 -10.04
C ALA A 439 15.35 -15.22 -10.83
N ALA A 440 15.34 -14.19 -11.68
CA ALA A 440 14.18 -13.83 -12.48
C ALA A 440 13.75 -14.96 -13.41
N ARG A 441 14.71 -15.61 -14.08
CA ARG A 441 14.43 -16.82 -14.85
C ARG A 441 13.88 -17.93 -13.98
N ALA A 442 14.52 -18.26 -12.86
CA ALA A 442 14.05 -19.32 -11.98
C ALA A 442 12.61 -19.06 -11.47
N MET A 443 12.25 -17.80 -11.21
CA MET A 443 10.88 -17.42 -10.90
C MET A 443 9.92 -17.62 -12.08
N ARG A 444 10.33 -17.32 -13.33
CA ARG A 444 9.53 -17.61 -14.53
C ARG A 444 9.33 -19.11 -14.72
N GLU A 445 10.35 -19.93 -14.44
CA GLU A 445 10.30 -21.38 -14.65
C GLU A 445 9.56 -22.12 -13.52
N GLU A 446 9.76 -21.74 -12.26
CA GLU A 446 9.29 -22.51 -11.11
C GLU A 446 8.58 -21.63 -10.07
N GLY A 447 9.12 -20.46 -9.73
CA GLY A 447 8.53 -19.55 -8.74
C GLY A 447 7.08 -19.17 -9.04
N ARG A 448 6.69 -19.11 -10.32
CA ARG A 448 5.30 -18.87 -10.75
C ARG A 448 4.31 -19.90 -10.19
N ASN A 449 4.73 -21.12 -9.94
CA ASN A 449 3.83 -22.18 -9.46
C ASN A 449 3.34 -21.89 -8.02
N VAL A 450 4.00 -20.97 -7.30
CA VAL A 450 3.51 -20.47 -6.01
C VAL A 450 2.14 -19.81 -6.16
N THR A 451 1.83 -19.17 -7.29
CA THR A 451 0.50 -18.56 -7.53
C THR A 451 -0.63 -19.58 -7.67
N GLU A 452 -0.29 -20.87 -7.68
CA GLU A 452 -1.24 -21.98 -7.78
C GLU A 452 -1.43 -22.70 -6.43
N PHE A 453 -0.77 -22.25 -5.35
CA PHE A 453 -0.91 -22.84 -4.02
C PHE A 453 -2.34 -22.72 -3.51
N ARG A 454 -3.04 -21.62 -3.81
CA ARG A 454 -4.46 -21.48 -3.51
C ARG A 454 -5.24 -20.84 -4.64
N SER A 455 -6.49 -21.25 -4.79
CA SER A 455 -7.45 -20.54 -5.64
C SER A 455 -7.77 -19.18 -5.03
N GLU A 456 -7.97 -18.18 -5.88
CA GLU A 456 -8.46 -16.87 -5.47
C GLU A 456 -9.77 -16.99 -4.68
N ALA A 457 -9.79 -16.41 -3.47
CA ALA A 457 -10.97 -16.46 -2.62
C ALA A 457 -12.00 -15.38 -3.00
N GLY A 458 -13.28 -15.70 -2.83
CA GLY A 458 -14.36 -14.72 -2.99
C GLY A 458 -14.19 -13.55 -2.02
N PHE A 459 -14.52 -12.34 -2.49
CA PHE A 459 -14.37 -11.10 -1.73
C PHE A 459 -15.71 -10.39 -1.54
N LEU A 460 -15.83 -9.69 -0.41
CA LEU A 460 -17.01 -8.90 -0.07
C LEU A 460 -17.14 -7.68 -0.98
N ARG A 461 -18.28 -7.00 -0.87
CA ARG A 461 -18.40 -5.58 -1.25
C ARG A 461 -18.84 -4.79 -0.03
N SER A 462 -18.42 -3.54 0.06
CA SER A 462 -18.88 -2.64 1.10
C SER A 462 -19.17 -1.25 0.56
N ALA A 463 -19.99 -0.50 1.29
CA ALA A 463 -20.22 0.91 1.08
C ALA A 463 -20.44 1.61 2.42
N VAL A 464 -20.07 2.88 2.53
CA VAL A 464 -20.13 3.73 3.73
C VAL A 464 -20.89 5.02 3.41
N LEU A 465 -21.78 5.46 4.29
CA LEU A 465 -22.48 6.75 4.21
C LEU A 465 -22.82 7.28 5.64
N PRO A 466 -22.73 8.60 5.89
CA PRO A 466 -22.12 9.61 5.03
C PRO A 466 -20.63 9.34 4.81
N LEU A 467 -20.05 9.88 3.73
CA LEU A 467 -18.63 9.70 3.44
C LEU A 467 -17.73 10.52 4.35
N THR A 468 -18.27 11.53 5.04
CA THR A 468 -17.49 12.45 5.86
C THR A 468 -18.20 12.76 7.16
N ARG A 469 -17.44 12.88 8.25
CA ARG A 469 -17.86 13.51 9.51
C ARG A 469 -16.80 14.49 9.99
N ALA A 470 -17.23 15.65 10.48
CA ALA A 470 -16.35 16.67 11.05
C ALA A 470 -16.82 17.06 12.46
N VAL A 471 -16.16 16.54 13.49
CA VAL A 471 -16.60 16.67 14.88
C VAL A 471 -15.52 17.32 15.76
N PRO A 472 -15.89 17.88 16.93
CA PRO A 472 -14.90 18.37 17.88
C PRO A 472 -13.99 17.25 18.41
N THR A 473 -12.73 17.56 18.73
CA THR A 473 -11.77 16.59 19.30
C THR A 473 -12.34 15.88 20.53
N GLY A 474 -12.19 14.55 20.55
CA GLY A 474 -12.75 13.70 21.61
C GLY A 474 -14.23 13.35 21.47
N THR A 475 -14.90 13.85 20.43
CA THR A 475 -16.30 13.52 20.13
C THR A 475 -16.38 12.25 19.27
N THR A 476 -17.31 11.37 19.61
CA THR A 476 -17.61 10.20 18.79
C THR A 476 -18.45 10.59 17.58
N ALA A 477 -17.95 10.32 16.37
CA ALA A 477 -18.73 10.38 15.13
C ALA A 477 -19.35 9.02 14.82
N THR A 478 -20.49 9.03 14.13
CA THR A 478 -21.18 7.83 13.65
C THR A 478 -21.38 7.87 12.14
N ALA A 479 -21.31 6.71 11.50
CA ALA A 479 -21.69 6.53 10.12
C ALA A 479 -22.21 5.09 9.92
N PHE A 480 -22.79 4.83 8.75
CA PHE A 480 -23.28 3.51 8.39
C PHE A 480 -22.36 2.87 7.37
N ALA A 481 -22.25 1.55 7.42
CA ALA A 481 -21.70 0.76 6.34
C ALA A 481 -22.62 -0.40 6.00
N THR A 482 -22.69 -0.78 4.73
CA THR A 482 -23.35 -2.01 4.29
C THR A 482 -22.27 -2.96 3.77
N VAL A 483 -22.29 -4.20 4.27
CA VAL A 483 -21.44 -5.30 3.79
C VAL A 483 -22.30 -6.26 2.98
N ILE A 484 -21.84 -6.61 1.79
CA ILE A 484 -22.54 -7.47 0.84
C ILE A 484 -21.66 -8.69 0.60
N ASN A 485 -22.27 -9.88 0.72
CA ASN A 485 -21.70 -11.14 0.26
C ASN A 485 -22.30 -11.44 -1.13
N PRO A 486 -21.57 -11.22 -2.24
CA PRO A 486 -22.13 -11.40 -3.58
C PRO A 486 -22.63 -12.83 -3.80
N ALA A 487 -23.69 -13.00 -4.59
CA ALA A 487 -24.20 -14.34 -4.92
C ALA A 487 -23.15 -15.20 -5.66
N ALA A 488 -22.26 -14.54 -6.42
CA ALA A 488 -21.14 -15.17 -7.12
C ALA A 488 -20.13 -15.83 -6.17
N SER A 489 -20.13 -15.48 -4.87
CA SER A 489 -19.28 -16.11 -3.87
C SER A 489 -19.73 -17.53 -3.51
N GLY A 490 -20.98 -17.93 -3.83
CA GLY A 490 -21.44 -19.32 -3.76
C GLY A 490 -21.90 -19.82 -2.38
N ASP A 491 -21.30 -19.36 -1.28
CA ASP A 491 -21.62 -19.79 0.09
C ASP A 491 -21.76 -18.62 1.08
N THR A 492 -22.19 -18.92 2.32
CA THR A 492 -22.38 -17.93 3.41
C THR A 492 -21.03 -17.36 3.85
N ALA A 493 -20.93 -16.04 3.93
CA ALA A 493 -19.80 -15.37 4.57
C ALA A 493 -20.02 -15.39 6.09
N THR A 494 -19.07 -15.93 6.84
CA THR A 494 -19.23 -16.18 8.28
C THR A 494 -18.41 -15.22 9.12
N GLY A 495 -18.93 -14.88 10.31
CA GLY A 495 -18.21 -14.04 11.26
C GLY A 495 -17.84 -12.66 10.69
N CYS A 496 -18.78 -12.03 9.99
CA CYS A 496 -18.57 -10.76 9.31
C CYS A 496 -18.76 -9.56 10.24
N GLY A 497 -17.93 -8.53 10.06
CA GLY A 497 -17.98 -7.29 10.82
C GLY A 497 -17.23 -6.16 10.14
N LEU A 498 -16.99 -5.08 10.88
CA LEU A 498 -16.20 -3.95 10.42
C LEU A 498 -14.99 -3.75 11.32
N ARG A 499 -13.88 -3.30 10.74
CA ARG A 499 -12.73 -2.83 11.52
C ARG A 499 -12.11 -1.61 10.85
N LEU A 500 -11.44 -0.81 11.67
CA LEU A 500 -10.49 0.19 11.21
C LEU A 500 -9.10 -0.31 11.62
N PRO A 501 -8.26 -0.80 10.68
CA PRO A 501 -6.93 -1.31 11.01
C PRO A 501 -6.12 -0.32 11.85
N GLY A 502 -5.44 -0.83 12.89
CA GLY A 502 -4.65 -0.01 13.82
C GLY A 502 -5.45 0.73 14.91
N ALA A 503 -6.79 0.79 14.82
CA ALA A 503 -7.63 1.42 15.84
C ALA A 503 -7.88 0.50 17.05
N SER A 504 -7.86 1.07 18.25
CA SER A 504 -8.31 0.39 19.48
C SER A 504 -9.84 0.32 19.57
N THR A 505 -10.36 -0.52 20.47
CA THR A 505 -11.80 -0.63 20.75
C THR A 505 -12.42 0.65 21.32
N ASN A 506 -11.60 1.59 21.81
CA ASN A 506 -12.04 2.91 22.26
C ASN A 506 -12.13 3.94 21.12
N GLN A 507 -11.47 3.67 20.00
CA GLN A 507 -11.42 4.54 18.82
C GLN A 507 -12.40 4.09 17.74
N PHE A 508 -12.69 2.79 17.64
CA PHE A 508 -13.62 2.23 16.67
C PHE A 508 -14.52 1.16 17.27
N SER A 509 -15.81 1.20 16.92
CA SER A 509 -16.76 0.13 17.25
C SER A 509 -17.81 -0.01 16.15
N TYR A 510 -18.46 -1.16 16.05
CA TYR A 510 -19.59 -1.37 15.13
C TYR A 510 -20.74 -2.13 15.79
N GLN A 511 -21.93 -2.02 15.20
CA GLN A 511 -23.12 -2.77 15.59
C GLN A 511 -24.02 -2.97 14.38
N THR A 512 -24.67 -4.13 14.24
CA THR A 512 -25.62 -4.36 13.14
C THR A 512 -26.79 -3.38 13.22
N THR A 513 -27.46 -3.14 12.09
CA THR A 513 -28.72 -2.40 12.05
C THR A 513 -29.84 -3.20 11.41
N ASP A 514 -31.09 -2.82 11.73
CA ASP A 514 -32.26 -3.26 10.98
C ASP A 514 -32.48 -2.43 9.70
N ALA A 515 -33.59 -2.69 9.00
CA ALA A 515 -33.98 -1.99 7.78
C ALA A 515 -34.34 -0.50 7.99
N LEU A 516 -34.55 -0.06 9.23
CA LEU A 516 -34.78 1.33 9.61
C LEU A 516 -33.49 2.02 10.10
N ASN A 517 -32.34 1.36 9.95
CA ASN A 517 -31.04 1.78 10.46
C ASN A 517 -30.99 1.90 12.00
N ALA A 518 -31.88 1.23 12.72
CA ALA A 518 -31.82 1.16 14.17
C ALA A 518 -30.78 0.10 14.60
N PRO A 519 -29.91 0.37 15.59
CA PRO A 519 -28.92 -0.60 16.05
C PRO A 519 -29.58 -1.86 16.62
N THR A 520 -29.02 -3.03 16.30
CA THR A 520 -29.47 -4.36 16.73
C THR A 520 -28.29 -5.19 17.21
N GLY A 521 -28.56 -6.30 17.91
CA GLY A 521 -27.50 -7.18 18.42
C GLY A 521 -26.59 -6.50 19.46
N THR A 522 -25.38 -7.01 19.61
CA THR A 522 -24.36 -6.52 20.55
C THR A 522 -23.22 -5.84 19.80
N ILE A 523 -22.65 -4.78 20.39
CA ILE A 523 -21.50 -4.06 19.83
C ILE A 523 -20.33 -5.04 19.58
N ASN A 524 -19.62 -4.84 18.47
CA ASN A 524 -18.46 -5.61 18.04
C ASN A 524 -18.69 -7.12 17.96
N THR A 525 -19.94 -7.52 17.67
CA THR A 525 -20.30 -8.93 17.50
C THR A 525 -20.42 -9.25 16.01
N PRO A 526 -19.57 -10.14 15.46
CA PRO A 526 -19.66 -10.54 14.06
C PRO A 526 -20.96 -11.32 13.76
N VAL A 527 -21.38 -11.30 12.49
CA VAL A 527 -22.61 -11.96 12.01
C VAL A 527 -22.39 -12.68 10.68
N ASP A 528 -23.19 -13.69 10.40
CA ASP A 528 -23.14 -14.39 9.11
C ASP A 528 -24.00 -13.68 8.06
N ILE A 529 -23.50 -13.60 6.82
CA ILE A 529 -24.18 -13.01 5.68
C ILE A 529 -24.34 -14.08 4.60
N LEU A 530 -25.59 -14.48 4.33
CA LEU A 530 -25.91 -15.48 3.30
C LEU A 530 -25.37 -15.07 1.93
N SER A 531 -25.14 -16.06 1.05
CA SER A 531 -24.79 -15.78 -0.36
C SER A 531 -25.87 -14.92 -1.03
N GLY A 532 -25.44 -13.82 -1.66
CA GLY A 532 -26.34 -12.80 -2.22
C GLY A 532 -26.98 -11.86 -1.19
N GLY A 533 -26.66 -12.03 0.10
CA GLY A 533 -27.18 -11.23 1.20
C GLY A 533 -26.37 -9.96 1.48
N ALA A 534 -26.95 -9.07 2.28
CA ALA A 534 -26.31 -7.86 2.76
C ALA A 534 -26.69 -7.58 4.22
N GLN A 535 -25.76 -7.00 4.98
CA GLN A 535 -25.97 -6.54 6.34
C GLN A 535 -25.50 -5.10 6.48
N SER A 536 -26.36 -4.25 7.05
CA SER A 536 -26.01 -2.88 7.41
C SER A 536 -25.51 -2.80 8.86
N PHE A 537 -24.58 -1.89 9.11
CA PHE A 537 -23.94 -1.65 10.38
C PHE A 537 -23.92 -0.15 10.64
N VAL A 538 -24.03 0.24 11.90
CA VAL A 538 -23.59 1.54 12.38
C VAL A 538 -22.20 1.35 12.97
N PHE A 539 -21.27 2.23 12.64
CA PHE A 539 -19.95 2.26 13.27
C PHE A 539 -19.68 3.61 13.91
N THR A 540 -18.75 3.61 14.85
CA THR A 540 -18.30 4.80 15.56
C THR A 540 -16.81 5.02 15.33
N VAL A 541 -16.41 6.28 15.22
CA VAL A 541 -15.00 6.71 15.15
C VAL A 541 -14.79 7.82 16.16
N ARG A 542 -13.73 7.74 16.95
CA ARG A 542 -13.39 8.75 17.97
C ARG A 542 -11.87 8.95 18.04
N THR A 543 -11.42 10.20 18.08
CA THR A 543 -10.03 10.50 18.44
C THR A 543 -9.80 10.32 19.93
N ASN A 544 -8.62 9.85 20.32
CA ASN A 544 -8.18 10.00 21.71
C ASN A 544 -7.91 11.49 21.99
N ASN A 545 -8.29 11.95 23.17
CA ASN A 545 -7.88 13.26 23.64
C ASN A 545 -6.41 13.10 24.04
N GLN A 546 -5.52 13.90 23.44
CA GLN A 546 -4.11 14.06 23.81
C GLN A 546 -3.14 12.99 23.27
N PHE A 547 -2.16 13.44 22.49
CA PHE A 547 -0.87 12.75 22.33
C PHE A 547 0.07 13.22 23.44
N ILE A 548 0.80 12.28 24.05
CA ILE A 548 1.92 12.62 24.94
C ILE A 548 3.16 12.63 24.05
N ASP A 549 3.78 13.80 23.89
CA ASP A 549 5.03 13.91 23.14
C ASP A 549 6.21 13.26 23.89
N ASN A 550 7.38 13.18 23.25
CA ASN A 550 8.60 12.66 23.87
C ASN A 550 9.12 13.56 25.03
N SER A 551 8.53 14.74 25.24
CA SER A 551 8.77 15.62 26.39
C SER A 551 7.82 15.37 27.57
N ARG A 552 6.92 14.38 27.46
CA ARG A 552 5.83 14.07 28.40
C ARG A 552 4.80 15.20 28.55
N THR A 553 4.65 16.02 27.51
CA THR A 553 3.66 17.10 27.45
C THR A 553 2.45 16.62 26.64
N GLU A 554 1.25 16.78 27.19
CA GLU A 554 -0.02 16.50 26.50
C GLU A 554 -0.28 17.57 25.43
N ILE A 555 -0.37 17.16 24.16
CA ILE A 555 -0.72 18.02 23.02
C ILE A 555 -2.04 17.53 22.41
N ASP A 556 -2.99 18.45 22.20
CA ASP A 556 -4.25 18.15 21.53
C ASP A 556 -4.02 17.85 20.04
N SER A 557 -4.48 16.68 19.60
CA SER A 557 -4.31 16.23 18.23
C SER A 557 -5.40 16.85 17.32
N GLY A 558 -5.01 17.69 16.36
CA GLY A 558 -5.90 18.21 15.32
C GLY A 558 -6.17 17.22 14.18
N ASN A 559 -6.36 15.92 14.50
CA ASN A 559 -6.34 14.83 13.53
C ASN A 559 -7.35 15.09 12.39
N VAL A 560 -6.81 15.25 11.20
CA VAL A 560 -7.54 15.10 9.95
C VAL A 560 -7.17 13.71 9.48
N GLU A 561 -8.15 12.85 9.27
CA GLU A 561 -7.94 11.51 8.75
C GLU A 561 -8.75 11.40 7.46
N SER A 562 -8.07 11.55 6.32
CA SER A 562 -8.72 11.47 5.02
C SER A 562 -8.71 10.03 4.50
N ASP A 563 -9.81 9.63 3.85
CA ASP A 563 -9.91 8.37 3.12
C ASP A 563 -9.68 7.09 3.96
N LEU A 564 -10.10 7.08 5.22
CA LEU A 564 -10.05 5.90 6.08
C LEU A 564 -10.81 4.74 5.44
N PHE A 565 -10.12 3.62 5.24
CA PHE A 565 -10.76 2.42 4.74
C PHE A 565 -11.51 1.71 5.87
N ILE A 566 -12.85 1.73 5.82
CA ILE A 566 -13.67 0.96 6.76
C ILE A 566 -13.75 -0.48 6.23
N GLU A 567 -12.82 -1.30 6.70
CA GLU A 567 -12.62 -2.66 6.21
C GLU A 567 -13.77 -3.56 6.67
N ALA A 568 -14.44 -4.19 5.71
CA ALA A 568 -15.37 -5.29 5.99
C ALA A 568 -14.58 -6.58 6.10
N PHE A 569 -14.59 -7.24 7.27
CA PHE A 569 -13.93 -8.53 7.44
C PHE A 569 -14.97 -9.64 7.56
N CYS A 570 -14.61 -10.85 7.15
CA CYS A 570 -15.29 -12.09 7.52
C CYS A 570 -14.23 -13.18 7.71
N SER A 571 -14.55 -14.23 8.46
CA SER A 571 -13.63 -15.34 8.73
C SER A 571 -13.25 -16.11 7.47
N ASN A 572 -14.18 -16.28 6.53
CA ASN A 572 -14.05 -17.11 5.32
C ASN A 572 -14.05 -16.32 3.99
N ARG A 573 -13.79 -15.00 4.02
CA ARG A 573 -13.77 -14.13 2.83
C ARG A 573 -12.63 -13.13 2.88
N ARG A 574 -12.18 -12.72 1.69
CA ARG A 574 -11.41 -11.50 1.51
C ARG A 574 -12.28 -10.27 1.79
N SER A 575 -11.64 -9.22 2.30
CA SER A 575 -12.30 -7.93 2.45
C SER A 575 -12.75 -7.38 1.10
N ALA A 576 -13.66 -6.41 1.13
CA ALA A 576 -13.92 -5.59 -0.04
C ALA A 576 -12.64 -4.85 -0.44
N GLU A 577 -12.48 -4.56 -1.73
CA GLU A 577 -11.45 -3.63 -2.14
C GLU A 577 -11.84 -2.21 -1.75
N TYR A 578 -10.85 -1.41 -1.38
CA TYR A 578 -11.01 0.01 -1.19
C TYR A 578 -11.46 0.67 -2.50
N ILE A 579 -12.47 1.50 -2.40
CA ILE A 579 -13.01 2.30 -3.48
C ILE A 579 -13.35 3.67 -2.91
N GLU A 580 -12.66 4.70 -3.40
CA GLU A 580 -12.87 6.08 -2.95
C GLU A 580 -14.31 6.52 -3.17
N GLY A 581 -14.91 7.09 -2.13
CA GLY A 581 -16.28 7.56 -2.15
C GLY A 581 -17.32 6.46 -2.17
N VAL A 582 -16.92 5.20 -2.03
CA VAL A 582 -17.84 4.09 -1.80
C VAL A 582 -17.67 3.54 -0.40
N ASN A 583 -16.49 3.06 -0.04
CA ASN A 583 -16.19 2.51 1.30
C ASN A 583 -15.01 3.22 1.98
N SER A 584 -14.61 4.38 1.46
CA SER A 584 -13.73 5.31 2.15
C SER A 584 -14.52 6.28 3.04
N PHE A 585 -13.95 6.62 4.18
CA PHE A 585 -14.54 7.53 5.16
C PHE A 585 -13.55 8.63 5.54
N SER A 586 -13.94 9.88 5.34
CA SER A 586 -13.16 11.04 5.78
C SER A 586 -13.61 11.45 7.18
N PHE A 587 -12.71 11.42 8.14
CA PHE A 587 -12.98 11.79 9.51
C PHE A 587 -12.14 12.99 9.91
N ARG A 588 -12.80 14.05 10.39
CA ARG A 588 -12.12 15.25 10.85
C ARG A 588 -12.40 15.50 12.32
N SER A 589 -11.34 15.77 13.06
CA SER A 589 -11.37 16.15 14.46
C SER A 589 -10.76 17.54 14.64
N GLU A 590 -11.53 18.49 15.17
CA GLU A 590 -11.08 19.88 15.34
C GLU A 590 -11.29 20.36 16.78
N THR A 591 -10.37 21.18 17.30
CA THR A 591 -10.54 21.81 18.62
C THR A 591 -11.65 22.87 18.60
N LEU A 592 -11.84 23.56 17.48
CA LEU A 592 -12.91 24.53 17.28
C LEU A 592 -14.14 23.87 16.67
N PRO A 593 -15.33 24.01 17.28
CA PRO A 593 -16.56 23.54 16.68
C PRO A 593 -16.84 24.19 15.32
N GLY A 594 -17.22 23.38 14.34
CA GLY A 594 -17.62 23.83 13.01
C GLY A 594 -18.87 23.11 12.49
N PRO A 595 -19.28 23.38 11.24
CA PRO A 595 -20.33 22.61 10.58
C PRO A 595 -19.94 21.14 10.43
N ASP A 596 -20.89 20.24 10.67
CA ASP A 596 -20.78 18.80 10.40
C ASP A 596 -21.95 18.42 9.49
N VAL A 597 -21.68 18.29 8.19
CA VAL A 597 -22.70 18.19 7.14
C VAL A 597 -22.88 16.74 6.73
N ILE A 598 -24.02 16.15 7.12
CA ILE A 598 -24.44 14.84 6.63
C ILE A 598 -25.08 15.03 5.26
N ALA A 599 -24.51 14.41 4.23
CA ALA A 599 -25.00 14.49 2.85
C ALA A 599 -25.48 13.14 2.32
N VAL A 600 -26.65 13.14 1.67
CA VAL A 600 -27.25 11.95 1.05
C VAL A 600 -27.64 12.28 -0.39
N ALA A 601 -27.24 11.43 -1.33
CA ALA A 601 -27.59 11.54 -2.74
C ALA A 601 -28.82 10.70 -3.11
N GLY A 602 -29.61 11.19 -4.06
CA GLY A 602 -30.73 10.48 -4.67
C GLY A 602 -30.66 10.56 -6.19
N THR A 603 -30.85 9.42 -6.87
CA THR A 603 -30.84 9.32 -8.34
C THR A 603 -32.24 8.95 -8.86
N PRO A 604 -32.63 9.42 -10.07
CA PRO A 604 -34.01 9.30 -10.54
C PRO A 604 -34.39 7.92 -11.07
N THR A 605 -33.44 7.12 -11.57
CA THR A 605 -33.72 5.88 -12.31
C THR A 605 -33.15 4.65 -11.62
N ILE A 606 -31.83 4.58 -11.51
CA ILE A 606 -31.11 3.47 -10.89
C ILE A 606 -30.53 3.99 -9.57
N PRO A 607 -30.88 3.43 -8.40
CA PRO A 607 -30.34 3.87 -7.13
C PRO A 607 -28.81 3.95 -7.14
N GLY A 608 -28.27 5.10 -6.76
CA GLY A 608 -26.83 5.35 -6.69
C GLY A 608 -26.11 5.55 -8.04
N THR A 609 -26.81 5.47 -9.18
CA THR A 609 -26.23 5.65 -10.53
C THR A 609 -26.92 6.77 -11.32
N VAL A 610 -26.12 7.63 -11.93
CA VAL A 610 -26.56 8.62 -12.92
C VAL A 610 -26.42 8.04 -14.33
N LEU A 611 -27.49 8.16 -15.12
CA LEU A 611 -27.46 7.80 -16.53
C LEU A 611 -27.28 9.06 -17.39
N ILE A 612 -26.25 9.05 -18.23
CA ILE A 612 -25.98 10.13 -19.19
C ILE A 612 -26.42 9.68 -20.59
N PRO A 613 -27.31 10.43 -21.27
CA PRO A 613 -27.59 10.18 -22.68
C PRO A 613 -26.36 10.41 -23.56
N THR A 614 -26.12 9.54 -24.55
CA THR A 614 -25.05 9.71 -25.56
C THR A 614 -25.43 10.65 -26.70
N THR A 615 -26.70 11.05 -26.79
CA THR A 615 -27.23 11.95 -27.81
C THR A 615 -28.15 13.01 -27.20
N GLY A 616 -28.47 14.06 -27.96
CA GLY A 616 -29.35 15.13 -27.50
C GLY A 616 -28.64 16.09 -26.53
N ASN A 617 -29.25 16.34 -25.37
CA ASN A 617 -28.70 17.28 -24.39
C ASN A 617 -27.52 16.71 -23.58
N MET A 618 -27.30 15.38 -23.60
CA MET A 618 -26.19 14.67 -22.97
C MET A 618 -25.99 15.03 -21.49
N VAL A 619 -27.08 15.25 -20.75
CA VAL A 619 -27.04 15.60 -19.33
C VAL A 619 -27.83 14.59 -18.52
N GLY A 620 -27.15 13.94 -17.58
CA GLY A 620 -27.76 13.24 -16.45
C GLY A 620 -27.84 14.15 -15.22
N PHE A 621 -28.65 13.79 -14.23
CA PHE A 621 -28.69 14.53 -12.97
C PHE A 621 -28.96 13.62 -11.78
N PHE A 622 -28.62 14.14 -10.59
CA PHE A 622 -29.00 13.59 -9.30
C PHE A 622 -29.24 14.73 -8.31
N VAL A 623 -29.81 14.42 -7.17
CA VAL A 623 -30.08 15.39 -6.10
C VAL A 623 -29.26 15.05 -4.86
N VAL A 624 -28.94 16.06 -4.06
CA VAL A 624 -28.30 15.90 -2.75
C VAL A 624 -29.11 16.66 -1.71
N ALA A 625 -29.44 15.98 -0.61
CA ALA A 625 -30.00 16.59 0.58
C ALA A 625 -28.95 16.59 1.69
N VAL A 626 -28.93 17.65 2.49
CA VAL A 626 -28.00 17.78 3.62
C VAL A 626 -28.69 18.20 4.90
N THR A 627 -28.08 17.86 6.03
CA THR A 627 -28.35 18.43 7.35
C THR A 627 -27.04 18.77 8.06
N ASN A 628 -26.97 19.90 8.73
CA ASN A 628 -25.83 20.28 9.57
C ASN A 628 -26.07 19.86 11.02
N VAL A 629 -25.40 18.81 11.48
CA VAL A 629 -25.49 18.34 12.88
C VAL A 629 -24.45 18.99 13.79
N GLY A 630 -23.58 19.84 13.24
CA GLY A 630 -22.57 20.62 13.96
C GLY A 630 -23.03 22.04 14.29
N THR A 631 -22.05 22.92 14.46
CA THR A 631 -22.29 24.36 14.71
C THR A 631 -22.71 25.06 13.43
N ALA A 632 -23.52 26.11 13.54
CA ALA A 632 -23.90 26.94 12.40
C ALA A 632 -22.67 27.52 11.68
N GLY A 633 -22.73 27.59 10.35
CA GLY A 633 -21.63 28.17 9.56
C GLY A 633 -21.91 28.18 8.06
N VAL A 634 -21.01 28.82 7.32
CA VAL A 634 -21.07 28.91 5.86
C VAL A 634 -20.29 27.75 5.25
N VAL A 635 -20.94 27.01 4.35
CA VAL A 635 -20.35 25.90 3.60
C VAL A 635 -20.46 26.14 2.10
N VAL A 636 -19.47 25.65 1.36
CA VAL A 636 -19.42 25.65 -0.11
C VAL A 636 -19.57 24.22 -0.59
N ALA A 637 -20.66 23.93 -1.30
CA ALA A 637 -20.89 22.67 -1.98
C ALA A 637 -20.21 22.71 -3.36
N ARG A 638 -19.33 21.75 -3.63
CA ARG A 638 -18.59 21.61 -4.89
C ARG A 638 -18.75 20.21 -5.46
N PRO A 639 -19.41 20.05 -6.62
CA PRO A 639 -19.34 18.79 -7.34
C PRO A 639 -17.99 18.62 -8.05
N SER A 640 -17.49 17.40 -8.14
CA SER A 640 -16.28 17.07 -8.91
C SER A 640 -16.41 15.69 -9.56
N ILE A 641 -15.74 15.52 -10.70
CA ILE A 641 -15.57 14.20 -11.33
C ILE A 641 -14.49 13.45 -10.55
N GLY A 642 -14.66 12.14 -10.35
CA GLY A 642 -13.62 11.30 -9.75
C GLY A 642 -12.34 11.32 -10.59
N PRO A 643 -11.15 11.27 -9.97
CA PRO A 643 -9.88 11.40 -10.70
C PRO A 643 -9.67 10.29 -11.74
N ASP A 644 -10.16 9.09 -11.46
CA ASP A 644 -10.02 7.92 -12.35
C ASP A 644 -11.19 7.75 -13.33
N ALA A 645 -12.18 8.65 -13.31
CA ALA A 645 -13.35 8.52 -14.17
C ALA A 645 -12.98 8.65 -15.65
N GLU A 646 -13.64 7.86 -16.50
CA GLU A 646 -13.44 7.90 -17.95
C GLU A 646 -13.74 9.30 -18.52
N ALA A 647 -12.96 9.71 -19.53
CA ALA A 647 -13.04 11.03 -20.18
C ALA A 647 -14.38 11.34 -20.89
N GLY A 648 -15.35 10.42 -20.84
CA GLY A 648 -16.71 10.64 -21.37
C GLY A 648 -17.53 11.66 -20.57
N ILE A 649 -17.06 12.10 -19.39
CA ILE A 649 -17.69 13.13 -18.55
C ILE A 649 -16.91 14.44 -18.72
N SER A 650 -17.61 15.51 -19.12
CA SER A 650 -16.98 16.81 -19.47
C SER A 650 -17.04 17.85 -18.36
N SER A 651 -18.16 17.97 -17.65
CA SER A 651 -18.35 18.98 -16.61
C SER A 651 -19.46 18.57 -15.64
N VAL A 652 -19.41 19.13 -14.43
CA VAL A 652 -20.45 18.96 -13.44
C VAL A 652 -20.87 20.33 -12.89
N GLU A 653 -22.17 20.57 -12.81
CA GLU A 653 -22.76 21.83 -12.37
C GLU A 653 -23.71 21.59 -11.20
N ILE A 654 -23.83 22.54 -10.27
CA ILE A 654 -24.72 22.49 -9.10
C ILE A 654 -25.63 23.72 -9.03
N CYS A 655 -26.84 23.55 -8.52
CA CYS A 655 -27.70 24.62 -8.05
C CYS A 655 -28.34 24.22 -6.70
N GLN A 656 -28.56 25.17 -5.80
CA GLN A 656 -29.45 24.95 -4.65
C GLN A 656 -30.90 24.84 -5.17
N THR A 657 -31.69 23.96 -4.58
CA THR A 657 -33.09 23.75 -4.94
C THR A 657 -34.05 24.12 -3.82
N ASP A 658 -35.28 24.46 -4.20
CA ASP A 658 -36.40 24.55 -3.27
C ASP A 658 -36.85 23.12 -2.91
N PRO A 659 -36.92 22.75 -1.62
CA PRO A 659 -37.19 21.38 -1.22
C PRO A 659 -38.64 20.92 -1.49
N GLY A 660 -39.58 21.85 -1.71
CA GLY A 660 -40.97 21.52 -2.02
C GLY A 660 -41.23 21.29 -3.51
N THR A 661 -40.46 21.95 -4.38
CA THR A 661 -40.66 21.94 -5.84
C THR A 661 -39.52 21.28 -6.61
N GLY A 662 -38.33 21.16 -6.03
CA GLY A 662 -37.11 20.69 -6.70
C GLY A 662 -36.51 21.69 -7.69
N ALA A 663 -37.10 22.88 -7.84
CA ALA A 663 -36.62 23.89 -8.78
C ALA A 663 -35.33 24.55 -8.28
N CYS A 664 -34.37 24.81 -9.18
CA CYS A 664 -33.18 25.59 -8.84
C CYS A 664 -33.60 26.99 -8.34
N THR A 665 -33.14 27.38 -7.16
CA THR A 665 -33.30 28.74 -6.59
C THR A 665 -32.16 29.67 -6.97
N SER A 666 -31.10 29.12 -7.58
CA SER A 666 -29.91 29.80 -8.07
C SER A 666 -29.57 29.35 -9.49
N ALA A 667 -28.79 30.16 -10.22
CA ALA A 667 -28.22 29.72 -11.48
C ALA A 667 -27.28 28.53 -11.25
N ARG A 668 -27.17 27.64 -12.25
CA ARG A 668 -26.21 26.54 -12.19
C ARG A 668 -24.79 27.10 -12.24
N ALA A 669 -23.92 26.58 -11.40
CA ALA A 669 -22.52 27.00 -11.29
C ALA A 669 -21.63 25.81 -10.88
N GLY A 670 -20.30 26.01 -10.86
CA GLY A 670 -19.35 25.01 -10.36
C GLY A 670 -19.34 24.85 -8.84
N SER A 671 -20.05 25.70 -8.10
CA SER A 671 -20.22 25.58 -6.65
C SER A 671 -21.46 26.34 -6.16
N ALA A 672 -21.99 25.97 -5.00
CA ALA A 672 -23.04 26.69 -4.31
C ALA A 672 -22.63 27.00 -2.87
N THR A 673 -22.72 28.27 -2.45
CA THR A 673 -22.40 28.70 -1.08
C THR A 673 -23.68 28.89 -0.29
N ILE A 674 -23.76 28.33 0.92
CA ILE A 674 -24.94 28.40 1.78
C ILE A 674 -24.55 28.56 3.24
N SER A 675 -25.36 29.30 4.00
CA SER A 675 -25.30 29.33 5.46
C SER A 675 -26.22 28.25 6.02
N LEU A 676 -25.67 27.30 6.77
CA LEU A 676 -26.45 26.27 7.46
C LEU A 676 -26.48 26.57 8.95
N ALA A 677 -27.68 26.70 9.51
CA ALA A 677 -27.87 26.71 10.97
C ALA A 677 -27.56 25.33 11.56
N THR A 678 -27.36 25.24 12.87
CA THR A 678 -27.38 23.94 13.56
C THR A 678 -28.74 23.28 13.36
N ASN A 679 -28.74 22.01 12.97
CA ASN A 679 -29.88 21.22 12.48
C ASN A 679 -30.57 21.79 11.23
N GLY A 680 -29.93 22.73 10.54
CA GLY A 680 -30.44 23.29 9.28
C GLY A 680 -30.29 22.31 8.12
N THR A 681 -31.24 22.32 7.19
CA THR A 681 -31.26 21.45 6.00
C THR A 681 -31.17 22.26 4.71
N ALA A 682 -30.69 21.62 3.64
CA ALA A 682 -30.71 22.17 2.29
C ALA A 682 -30.75 21.07 1.23
N THR A 683 -31.19 21.42 0.02
CA THR A 683 -31.24 20.52 -1.13
C THR A 683 -30.56 21.12 -2.34
N PHE A 684 -29.97 20.27 -3.17
CA PHE A 684 -29.23 20.64 -4.37
C PHE A 684 -29.58 19.70 -5.53
N ALA A 685 -29.50 20.21 -6.76
CA ALA A 685 -29.48 19.41 -7.97
C ALA A 685 -28.10 19.50 -8.62
N ILE A 686 -27.56 18.35 -9.00
CA ILE A 686 -26.25 18.21 -9.64
C ILE A 686 -26.46 17.67 -11.05
N PHE A 687 -25.88 18.34 -12.02
CA PHE A 687 -26.00 18.05 -13.44
C PHE A 687 -24.67 17.54 -13.97
N VAL A 688 -24.66 16.34 -14.54
CA VAL A 688 -23.47 15.67 -15.06
C VAL A 688 -23.56 15.68 -16.58
N ARG A 689 -22.59 16.31 -17.24
CA ARG A 689 -22.58 16.50 -18.69
C ARG A 689 -21.62 15.54 -19.37
N GLY A 690 -22.12 14.73 -20.28
CA GLY A 690 -21.30 13.86 -21.13
C GLY A 690 -20.75 14.57 -22.37
N THR A 691 -19.75 13.95 -22.99
CA THR A 691 -19.18 14.36 -24.29
C THR A 691 -19.87 13.72 -25.49
N GLY A 692 -20.78 12.77 -25.25
CA GLY A 692 -21.37 11.89 -26.26
C GLY A 692 -20.62 10.56 -26.43
N ALA A 693 -19.40 10.44 -25.89
CA ALA A 693 -18.71 9.16 -25.78
C ALA A 693 -19.42 8.22 -24.78
N ALA A 694 -19.29 6.92 -25.00
CA ALA A 694 -19.78 5.92 -24.06
C ALA A 694 -19.00 6.00 -22.73
N VAL A 695 -19.71 5.88 -21.61
CA VAL A 695 -19.14 5.75 -20.27
C VAL A 695 -19.54 4.39 -19.73
N SER A 696 -18.56 3.53 -19.50
CA SER A 696 -18.71 2.14 -19.10
C SER A 696 -19.39 2.02 -17.73
N ASN A 697 -20.02 0.87 -17.46
CA ASN A 697 -20.56 0.56 -16.15
C ASN A 697 -19.45 0.12 -15.16
N LEU A 698 -18.64 1.09 -14.74
CA LEU A 698 -17.55 0.91 -13.79
C LEU A 698 -17.84 1.73 -12.51
N PRO A 699 -18.77 1.28 -11.64
CA PRO A 699 -19.23 2.08 -10.51
C PRO A 699 -18.16 2.35 -9.43
N ALA A 700 -17.07 1.58 -9.44
CA ALA A 700 -15.90 1.84 -8.60
C ALA A 700 -15.07 3.05 -9.10
N THR A 701 -15.12 3.33 -10.39
CA THR A 701 -14.22 4.27 -11.10
C THR A 701 -14.97 5.51 -11.57
N ASN A 702 -16.04 5.32 -12.34
CA ASN A 702 -16.84 6.40 -12.92
C ASN A 702 -17.78 6.97 -11.86
N ARG A 703 -17.30 7.95 -11.09
CA ARG A 703 -18.06 8.58 -10.00
C ARG A 703 -18.05 10.11 -10.07
N VAL A 704 -19.10 10.71 -9.53
CA VAL A 704 -19.19 12.15 -9.27
C VAL A 704 -19.38 12.35 -7.77
N PHE A 705 -18.53 13.20 -7.20
CA PHE A 705 -18.51 13.55 -5.78
C PHE A 705 -19.19 14.89 -5.58
N VAL A 706 -19.78 15.11 -4.41
CA VAL A 706 -20.22 16.42 -3.93
C VAL A 706 -19.63 16.63 -2.55
N ARG A 707 -18.71 17.58 -2.44
CA ARG A 707 -17.97 17.89 -1.21
C ARG A 707 -18.42 19.24 -0.65
N PHE A 708 -18.61 19.31 0.66
CA PHE A 708 -19.00 20.50 1.40
C PHE A 708 -17.81 20.97 2.21
N THR A 709 -17.34 22.20 2.00
CA THR A 709 -16.17 22.76 2.72
C THR A 709 -16.53 24.06 3.43
N SER A 710 -15.93 24.36 4.58
CA SER A 710 -16.08 25.66 5.25
C SER A 710 -15.36 26.80 4.48
N THR A 711 -15.68 28.06 4.80
CA THR A 711 -14.99 29.25 4.25
C THR A 711 -14.10 29.91 5.32
N GLY A 712 -12.77 29.99 5.10
CA GLY A 712 -11.76 30.57 6.02
C GLY A 712 -10.31 30.29 5.61
N THR A 713 -9.35 31.16 5.97
CA THR A 713 -7.94 31.18 5.51
C THR A 713 -7.12 29.99 6.00
N VAL A 714 -7.03 28.92 5.21
CA VAL A 714 -5.82 28.33 4.60
C VAL A 714 -6.35 27.28 3.62
N LEU A 715 -6.13 27.47 2.32
CA LEU A 715 -6.30 26.42 1.31
C LEU A 715 -5.12 25.44 1.44
N VAL A 716 -5.05 24.70 2.54
CA VAL A 716 -4.55 23.34 2.49
C VAL A 716 -5.77 22.50 2.12
N SER A 717 -5.64 21.57 1.20
CA SER A 717 -6.63 20.51 0.98
C SER A 717 -7.16 20.01 2.34
N GLY A 718 -8.40 20.33 2.77
CA GLY A 718 -8.84 19.81 4.09
C GLY A 718 -9.93 20.51 4.89
N GLY A 719 -10.74 21.40 4.33
CA GLY A 719 -11.91 21.94 5.06
C GLY A 719 -13.18 21.08 4.96
N GLU A 720 -13.11 19.83 4.48
CA GLU A 720 -14.30 19.02 4.21
C GLU A 720 -15.14 18.82 5.48
N ARG A 721 -16.43 19.13 5.39
CA ARG A 721 -17.43 19.03 6.45
C ARG A 721 -18.49 17.98 6.13
N GLY A 722 -18.53 17.51 4.89
CA GLY A 722 -19.54 16.58 4.40
C GLY A 722 -19.23 16.16 2.98
N ALA A 723 -19.53 14.91 2.62
CA ALA A 723 -19.45 14.46 1.25
C ALA A 723 -20.44 13.33 0.96
N THR A 724 -20.78 13.21 -0.33
CA THR A 724 -21.50 12.08 -0.90
C THR A 724 -21.02 11.85 -2.34
N SER A 725 -21.29 10.68 -2.91
CA SER A 725 -20.93 10.38 -4.29
C SER A 725 -21.95 9.44 -4.95
N VAL A 726 -22.00 9.47 -6.28
CA VAL A 726 -22.82 8.56 -7.10
C VAL A 726 -21.99 8.04 -8.27
N SER A 727 -22.27 6.81 -8.72
CA SER A 727 -21.67 6.30 -9.95
C SER A 727 -22.33 6.93 -11.17
N VAL A 728 -21.64 6.87 -12.30
CA VAL A 728 -22.06 7.45 -13.57
C VAL A 728 -21.80 6.44 -14.68
N ARG A 729 -22.75 6.30 -15.59
CA ARG A 729 -22.58 5.56 -16.85
C ARG A 729 -23.46 6.14 -17.95
N THR A 730 -23.18 5.78 -19.20
CA THR A 730 -24.16 6.00 -20.28
C THR A 730 -25.27 4.95 -20.25
N ASN A 731 -26.40 5.27 -20.86
CA ASN A 731 -27.56 4.39 -20.96
C ASN A 731 -27.22 2.99 -21.49
#